data_AF-A0A2E2AX99-F1
#
_entry.id   AF-A0A2E2AX99-F1
#
_cell.length_a   1.000
_cell.length_b   1.000
_cell.length_c   1.000
_cell.angle_alpha   90.00
_cell.angle_beta   90.00
_cell.angle_gamma   90.00
#
_symmetry.space_group_name_H-M   'P 1'
#
loop_
_entity.id
_entity.type
_entity.pdbx_description
1 polymer ?
#
loop_
_entity_poly.entity_id
_entity_poly.type
_entity_poly.pdbx_seq_one_letter_code
_entity_poly.pdbx_strand_id
1 'polypeptide(L)'
;MNRIHQYLLFLSVMTCLSFACGSSALAKTLAYWRFEEAEAPNTSITKSVDQSGHAIHLEQDNTVSRPVSQDRVPCVFMDDKQQIANHFSVQLIPGQASGEGDYLQTTDPTSLNFKANEPFTIEGWINPHAYGQTKASRHILFKRDKTYAGYALFLNAQGLLEFRIAASARKQAAVRSIAPIVLNQWTHFAVTRQADGRIHLYLNGSHICQGKTLLPDSLENTGKLIIGDHGMVANPDFAFNGMLDEIRFSDTALEPGRFLNHHLAKQVSRQPPVHRIDIASLGAIPDDGKDDTQAFLTAVKNFGNAANVHLVLAKGQYDIDAEQLPEGKHLILLRDRQSITIQGNDALLCFHGNARPLTFWESQNIRIQNLQIDWDKPPFSEGQIIAMGSNSMDIQIDDTDPIDSNIQVAGIMDYDPQTRQPLGYIDTFDTAIASVTMIKPQVIRVTYTRNRPLTRTVGSPVVIRHTVYGFNAIEMHHCRNIAMTSVTVHTAPGMALMAGMCEDITLDNFQIRPSHNRLMSTTADGTMFSSCSGKIDIQNSHYQAMGDDGINVWTKYMTIRAIPRPDQLVIAARKGWRGPLPIADGQVELVAPETLLTYQTLTVKAAQYDPSQKAYVVTFNQTIANQVKVGDLACDISRLAKLHVRNTRFPGNRARAILVSTHDAVIENCSFANQTLSGINIYADPVRNSQQGSSSRQVVIRNNQFNGTAAAAIFAYAQAPAPTPGVHQHITIQNNRFTRNTKLDALRHRTEKDDLQYWQNAIYMGSSSNVHILGNEFSGYDDALFVHASDSVQITDNQSDRPASITFESTPSVPTCQSNSNMACHKASATMSAAYRIFDQR
;
A
#
# COMPACT_ATOMS: atom_id res chain seq x y z
N MET A 1 53.97 50.01 28.23
CA MET A 1 52.66 50.50 28.74
C MET A 1 51.64 50.21 27.67
N ASN A 2 50.51 49.55 27.83
CA ASN A 2 49.88 48.73 28.86
C ASN A 2 48.93 47.85 28.02
N ARG A 3 49.09 46.53 27.98
CA ARG A 3 48.52 45.58 28.94
C ARG A 3 46.97 45.51 28.90
N ILE A 4 46.51 44.33 28.48
CA ILE A 4 45.26 43.64 28.82
C ILE A 4 44.02 44.07 28.01
N HIS A 5 43.70 43.30 26.96
CA HIS A 5 42.37 42.70 26.64
C HIS A 5 42.32 42.18 25.19
N GLN A 6 43.21 41.24 24.85
CA GLN A 6 43.03 40.25 23.77
C GLN A 6 43.45 38.89 24.35
N TYR A 7 42.79 37.81 23.94
CA TYR A 7 42.97 36.40 24.37
C TYR A 7 42.25 35.96 25.65
N LEU A 8 40.94 35.71 25.55
CA LEU A 8 40.19 34.75 26.37
C LEU A 8 38.84 34.44 25.68
N LEU A 9 38.87 33.57 24.66
CA LEU A 9 37.82 32.59 24.32
C LEU A 9 38.18 31.80 23.02
N PHE A 10 39.40 31.30 22.92
CA PHE A 10 39.78 30.20 22.02
C PHE A 10 40.86 29.39 22.75
N LEU A 11 40.66 28.07 22.86
CA LEU A 11 41.48 27.05 23.55
C LEU A 11 41.40 26.98 25.09
N SER A 12 40.37 26.29 25.59
CA SER A 12 40.49 25.34 26.71
C SER A 12 40.23 23.94 26.12
N VAL A 13 41.26 23.26 25.60
CA VAL A 13 42.07 22.28 26.34
C VAL A 13 41.19 21.20 26.98
N MET A 14 41.16 20.07 26.27
CA MET A 14 41.01 18.73 26.84
C MET A 14 41.74 18.61 28.17
N THR A 15 41.04 18.43 29.29
CA THR A 15 41.23 17.35 30.29
C THR A 15 40.34 17.62 31.50
N CYS A 16 39.84 16.53 32.10
CA CYS A 16 39.05 16.46 33.34
C CYS A 16 37.54 16.72 33.25
N LEU A 17 36.86 15.95 32.39
CA LEU A 17 35.65 15.22 32.80
C LEU A 17 35.69 13.82 32.20
N SER A 18 36.70 13.06 32.60
CA SER A 18 36.67 11.60 32.64
C SER A 18 35.69 11.17 33.73
N PHE A 19 34.38 11.26 33.45
CA PHE A 19 33.41 10.35 34.03
C PHE A 19 33.02 9.37 32.94
N ALA A 20 33.81 8.29 32.89
CA ALA A 20 33.53 7.00 32.27
C ALA A 20 32.56 7.04 31.07
N CYS A 21 33.02 7.58 29.94
CA CYS A 21 32.74 6.91 28.68
C CYS A 21 33.51 5.58 28.73
N GLY A 22 33.00 4.64 29.52
CA GLY A 22 33.39 3.26 29.37
C GLY A 22 32.97 2.90 27.96
N SER A 23 33.93 2.65 27.09
CA SER A 23 33.73 1.75 25.97
C SER A 23 32.95 0.56 26.54
N SER A 24 31.64 0.47 26.31
CA SER A 24 30.92 -0.74 26.67
C SER A 24 31.46 -1.77 25.69
N ALA A 25 32.46 -2.53 26.11
CA ALA A 25 32.77 -3.78 25.47
C ALA A 25 31.44 -4.48 25.19
N LEU A 26 31.25 -4.97 23.96
CA LEU A 26 30.07 -5.76 23.63
C LEU A 26 29.93 -6.83 24.71
N ALA A 27 28.75 -6.93 25.32
CA ALA A 27 28.50 -7.88 26.40
C ALA A 27 28.90 -9.27 25.91
N LYS A 28 29.69 -10.00 26.70
CA LYS A 28 30.18 -11.32 26.29
C LYS A 28 29.08 -12.33 26.52
N THR A 29 28.72 -13.09 25.49
CA THR A 29 27.90 -14.29 25.63
C THR A 29 28.72 -15.36 26.34
N LEU A 30 28.25 -15.81 27.51
CA LEU A 30 28.92 -16.81 28.34
C LEU A 30 28.53 -18.24 27.94
N ALA A 31 27.28 -18.43 27.53
CA ALA A 31 26.76 -19.68 27.01
C ALA A 31 25.52 -19.40 26.15
N TYR A 32 25.29 -20.20 25.12
CA TYR A 32 24.17 -20.03 24.21
C TYR A 32 23.78 -21.35 23.56
N TRP A 33 22.50 -21.70 23.68
CA TRP A 33 21.92 -22.90 23.07
C TRP A 33 20.88 -22.49 22.03
N ARG A 34 21.11 -22.94 20.79
CA ARG A 34 20.23 -22.79 19.62
C ARG A 34 20.01 -24.18 19.01
N PHE A 35 18.78 -24.52 18.66
CA PHE A 35 18.42 -25.89 18.29
C PHE A 35 18.19 -26.03 16.77
N GLU A 36 19.24 -25.86 15.94
CA GLU A 36 19.06 -25.75 14.46
C GLU A 36 19.19 -27.06 13.67
N GLU A 37 19.67 -28.16 14.24
CA GLU A 37 19.86 -29.43 13.50
C GLU A 37 19.56 -30.61 14.44
N ALA A 38 18.28 -30.98 14.59
CA ALA A 38 17.92 -32.31 15.09
C ALA A 38 17.30 -33.10 13.94
N GLU A 39 18.15 -33.76 13.15
CA GLU A 39 17.71 -34.81 12.25
C GLU A 39 17.39 -36.05 13.10
N ALA A 40 16.09 -36.33 13.25
CA ALA A 40 15.49 -37.48 13.91
C ALA A 40 15.55 -37.55 15.47
N PRO A 41 14.53 -38.13 16.11
CA PRO A 41 14.56 -38.41 17.55
C PRO A 41 15.73 -39.34 17.92
N ASN A 42 16.45 -38.99 18.98
CA ASN A 42 17.60 -39.71 19.59
C ASN A 42 19.00 -39.45 18.98
N THR A 43 19.21 -38.39 18.20
CA THR A 43 20.57 -37.95 17.86
C THR A 43 21.12 -37.00 18.94
N SER A 44 22.35 -37.26 19.41
CA SER A 44 23.06 -36.35 20.31
C SER A 44 23.27 -35.01 19.61
N ILE A 45 22.81 -33.91 20.20
CA ILE A 45 23.04 -32.55 19.67
C ILE A 45 24.53 -32.22 19.84
N THR A 46 25.33 -32.44 18.80
CA THR A 46 26.80 -32.24 18.83
C THR A 46 27.29 -30.96 18.15
N LYS A 47 26.41 -30.01 17.78
CA LYS A 47 26.84 -28.73 17.20
C LYS A 47 26.20 -27.53 17.89
N SER A 48 27.00 -26.83 18.70
CA SER A 48 26.79 -25.42 19.04
C SER A 48 27.74 -24.58 18.17
N VAL A 49 27.20 -23.89 17.16
CA VAL A 49 28.01 -22.98 16.32
C VAL A 49 28.04 -21.59 16.96
N ASP A 50 29.23 -21.03 17.11
CA ASP A 50 29.46 -19.60 17.32
C ASP A 50 30.16 -19.05 16.06
N GLN A 51 29.80 -17.84 15.61
CA GLN A 51 30.56 -17.05 14.62
C GLN A 51 31.30 -15.87 15.29
N SER A 52 31.54 -15.94 16.60
CA SER A 52 32.14 -14.86 17.40
C SER A 52 33.50 -15.20 18.03
N GLY A 53 34.01 -16.41 17.82
CA GLY A 53 35.34 -16.82 18.22
C GLY A 53 35.55 -16.99 19.73
N HIS A 54 34.51 -17.07 20.58
CA HIS A 54 34.70 -17.29 22.03
C HIS A 54 33.50 -17.93 22.79
N ALA A 55 32.70 -18.80 22.19
CA ALA A 55 31.78 -19.67 22.92
C ALA A 55 32.45 -21.00 23.30
N ILE A 56 32.29 -21.39 24.57
CA ILE A 56 32.92 -22.54 25.20
C ILE A 56 32.51 -23.84 24.47
N HIS A 57 33.51 -24.57 23.99
CA HIS A 57 33.43 -26.02 23.77
C HIS A 57 33.02 -26.68 25.10
N LEU A 58 31.74 -26.98 25.27
CA LEU A 58 31.34 -28.00 26.25
C LEU A 58 31.53 -29.36 25.57
N GLU A 59 32.79 -29.74 25.41
CA GLU A 59 33.13 -31.11 25.06
C GLU A 59 32.79 -32.03 26.25
N GLN A 60 32.14 -33.13 25.90
CA GLN A 60 31.91 -34.34 26.69
C GLN A 60 30.71 -34.30 27.67
N ASP A 61 29.71 -35.13 27.31
CA ASP A 61 28.54 -35.57 28.10
C ASP A 61 27.21 -34.80 28.00
N ASN A 62 26.88 -34.23 26.83
CA ASN A 62 25.50 -33.85 26.52
C ASN A 62 24.70 -35.09 26.02
N THR A 63 24.04 -35.81 26.94
CA THR A 63 22.97 -36.73 26.55
C THR A 63 21.65 -35.96 26.46
N VAL A 64 21.12 -35.80 25.25
CA VAL A 64 19.70 -35.44 25.07
C VAL A 64 18.94 -36.76 24.97
N SER A 65 17.98 -36.99 25.86
CA SER A 65 17.28 -38.28 25.89
C SER A 65 16.53 -38.50 24.58
N ARG A 66 15.65 -37.57 24.12
CA ARG A 66 14.87 -37.69 22.86
C ARG A 66 14.29 -36.35 22.36
N PRO A 67 15.07 -35.41 21.77
CA PRO A 67 14.48 -34.15 21.31
C PRO A 67 13.62 -34.39 20.05
N VAL A 68 12.40 -33.83 20.03
CA VAL A 68 11.60 -33.70 18.81
C VAL A 68 11.71 -32.26 18.33
N SER A 69 12.29 -32.05 17.14
CA SER A 69 12.30 -30.77 16.45
C SER A 69 10.95 -30.50 15.77
N GLN A 70 10.47 -29.27 15.82
CA GLN A 70 9.30 -28.82 15.04
C GLN A 70 9.53 -27.42 14.44
N ASP A 71 9.03 -27.20 13.22
CA ASP A 71 9.14 -25.97 12.41
C ASP A 71 8.30 -24.79 12.93
N ARG A 72 8.54 -24.29 14.15
CA ARG A 72 7.65 -23.29 14.77
C ARG A 72 8.27 -22.24 15.69
N VAL A 73 9.47 -21.70 15.44
CA VAL A 73 10.01 -20.59 16.27
C VAL A 73 9.68 -19.21 15.65
N PRO A 74 9.28 -18.19 16.43
CA PRO A 74 9.23 -16.80 15.94
C PRO A 74 10.62 -16.35 15.48
N CYS A 75 10.73 -15.77 14.29
CA CYS A 75 12.02 -15.38 13.70
C CYS A 75 12.84 -14.45 14.62
N VAL A 76 14.04 -14.88 15.01
CA VAL A 76 15.02 -14.07 15.73
C VAL A 76 16.10 -13.65 14.73
N PHE A 77 16.20 -12.35 14.45
CA PHE A 77 17.31 -11.81 13.67
C PHE A 77 18.52 -11.60 14.59
N MET A 78 19.63 -12.24 14.28
CA MET A 78 20.94 -11.85 14.78
C MET A 78 21.63 -11.07 13.67
N ASP A 79 21.82 -9.76 13.87
CA ASP A 79 22.72 -8.88 13.10
C ASP A 79 22.33 -8.57 11.63
N ASP A 80 22.53 -7.30 11.25
CA ASP A 80 22.21 -6.67 9.96
C ASP A 80 23.07 -7.16 8.78
N LYS A 81 23.89 -8.22 8.91
CA LYS A 81 24.85 -8.63 7.87
C LYS A 81 24.87 -10.08 7.41
N GLN A 82 24.06 -11.00 7.93
CA GLN A 82 23.88 -12.33 7.29
C GLN A 82 22.67 -13.07 7.87
N GLN A 83 21.72 -13.43 7.01
CA GLN A 83 20.56 -14.26 7.38
C GLN A 83 21.04 -15.67 7.73
N ILE A 84 20.94 -16.07 9.00
CA ILE A 84 20.86 -17.48 9.37
C ILE A 84 19.41 -17.69 9.83
N ALA A 85 18.61 -18.32 8.98
CA ALA A 85 17.20 -18.55 9.29
C ALA A 85 17.10 -19.62 10.38
N ASN A 86 16.58 -19.29 11.57
CA ASN A 86 16.21 -20.28 12.57
C ASN A 86 14.84 -20.86 12.22
N HIS A 87 14.77 -22.19 12.02
CA HIS A 87 13.54 -22.89 11.68
C HIS A 87 13.04 -23.84 12.80
N PHE A 88 13.89 -24.22 13.76
CA PHE A 88 13.60 -25.36 14.66
C PHE A 88 13.70 -25.00 16.16
N SER A 89 12.91 -25.68 16.99
CA SER A 89 12.98 -25.62 18.48
C SER A 89 13.00 -27.01 19.08
N VAL A 90 13.42 -27.13 20.35
CA VAL A 90 13.38 -28.40 21.07
C VAL A 90 12.07 -28.54 21.85
N GLN A 91 11.34 -29.62 21.62
CA GLN A 91 10.23 -30.03 22.49
C GLN A 91 10.77 -30.89 23.64
N LEU A 92 10.42 -30.53 24.88
CA LEU A 92 10.71 -31.30 26.08
C LEU A 92 9.42 -31.91 26.64
N ILE A 93 9.44 -33.23 26.83
CA ILE A 93 8.31 -34.01 27.36
C ILE A 93 8.72 -34.63 28.71
N PRO A 94 7.96 -34.39 29.79
CA PRO A 94 8.17 -35.07 31.06
C PRO A 94 7.99 -36.59 30.93
N GLY A 95 8.91 -37.36 31.50
CA GLY A 95 8.81 -38.81 31.62
C GLY A 95 7.79 -39.24 32.68
N GLN A 96 7.43 -40.53 32.69
CA GLN A 96 6.53 -41.08 33.72
C GLN A 96 7.27 -41.31 35.05
N ALA A 97 8.59 -41.51 35.04
CA ALA A 97 9.47 -41.50 36.21
C ALA A 97 10.64 -40.50 36.10
N SER A 98 11.31 -40.23 37.23
CA SER A 98 12.44 -39.30 37.29
C SER A 98 13.63 -39.77 36.45
N GLY A 99 14.18 -38.88 35.63
CA GLY A 99 15.28 -39.23 34.71
C GLY A 99 14.82 -39.86 33.40
N GLU A 100 13.50 -40.02 33.20
CA GLU A 100 12.92 -40.51 31.93
C GLU A 100 12.38 -39.40 31.01
N GLY A 101 12.39 -38.14 31.47
CA GLY A 101 11.95 -36.98 30.69
C GLY A 101 13.07 -36.29 29.92
N ASP A 102 12.70 -35.43 28.97
CA ASP A 102 13.66 -34.68 28.15
C ASP A 102 14.22 -33.46 28.87
N TYR A 103 15.56 -33.42 29.01
CA TYR A 103 16.30 -32.27 29.53
C TYR A 103 17.72 -32.23 28.96
N LEU A 104 18.36 -31.07 29.08
CA LEU A 104 19.77 -30.87 28.80
C LEU A 104 20.52 -30.74 30.12
N GLN A 105 21.69 -31.37 30.23
CA GLN A 105 22.53 -31.28 31.41
C GLN A 105 23.98 -31.12 31.01
N THR A 106 24.69 -30.25 31.70
CA THR A 106 26.15 -30.08 31.58
C THR A 106 26.84 -30.47 32.90
N THR A 107 28.16 -30.63 32.87
CA THR A 107 28.99 -30.51 34.09
C THR A 107 28.90 -29.10 34.67
N ASP A 108 29.50 -28.84 35.84
CA ASP A 108 29.53 -27.48 36.42
C ASP A 108 30.25 -26.50 35.46
N PRO A 109 29.51 -25.58 34.79
CA PRO A 109 30.09 -24.56 33.95
C PRO A 109 30.52 -23.39 34.84
N THR A 110 31.81 -23.35 35.19
CA THR A 110 32.38 -22.34 36.10
C THR A 110 32.21 -20.90 35.59
N SER A 111 32.03 -20.70 34.28
CA SER A 111 31.70 -19.40 33.67
C SER A 111 30.32 -18.86 34.06
N LEU A 112 29.43 -19.72 34.58
CA LEU A 112 28.08 -19.35 35.00
C LEU A 112 27.92 -19.32 36.53
N ASN A 113 29.05 -19.35 37.26
CA ASN A 113 29.15 -19.20 38.71
C ASN A 113 29.36 -17.73 39.07
N PHE A 114 28.26 -16.97 39.08
CA PHE A 114 28.30 -15.52 39.26
C PHE A 114 28.63 -15.09 40.71
N LYS A 115 29.63 -14.22 40.87
CA LYS A 115 30.00 -13.66 42.17
C LYS A 115 29.02 -12.58 42.65
N ALA A 116 29.23 -12.13 43.89
CA ALA A 116 28.47 -11.11 44.59
C ALA A 116 28.06 -9.87 43.76
N ASN A 117 29.00 -9.30 43.01
CA ASN A 117 28.79 -8.05 42.26
C ASN A 117 28.86 -8.24 40.74
N GLU A 118 28.83 -9.49 40.27
CA GLU A 118 28.85 -9.78 38.83
C GLU A 118 27.44 -9.64 38.26
N PRO A 119 27.23 -8.70 37.31
CA PRO A 119 25.98 -8.60 36.61
C PRO A 119 25.84 -9.73 35.60
N PHE A 120 24.61 -10.07 35.23
CA PHE A 120 24.36 -11.04 34.17
C PHE A 120 23.00 -10.85 33.53
N THR A 121 22.80 -11.50 32.38
CA THR A 121 21.50 -11.71 31.74
C THR A 121 21.31 -13.18 31.42
N ILE A 122 20.12 -13.71 31.69
CA ILE A 122 19.64 -15.02 31.24
C ILE A 122 18.38 -14.79 30.44
N GLU A 123 18.32 -15.23 29.20
CA GLU A 123 17.15 -15.04 28.34
C GLU A 123 16.89 -16.24 27.43
N GLY A 124 15.72 -16.29 26.82
CA GLY A 124 15.36 -17.30 25.83
C GLY A 124 13.87 -17.34 25.52
N TRP A 125 13.45 -18.31 24.71
CA TRP A 125 12.07 -18.52 24.31
C TRP A 125 11.48 -19.76 24.95
N ILE A 126 10.25 -19.65 25.42
CA ILE A 126 9.47 -20.76 25.96
C ILE A 126 8.09 -20.82 25.31
N ASN A 127 7.59 -22.03 25.07
CA ASN A 127 6.21 -22.31 24.69
C ASN A 127 5.68 -23.46 25.57
N PRO A 128 5.18 -23.15 26.78
CA PRO A 128 4.74 -24.18 27.71
C PRO A 128 3.44 -24.83 27.24
N HIS A 129 3.36 -26.15 27.29
CA HIS A 129 2.14 -26.91 26.98
C HIS A 129 1.34 -27.26 28.25
N ALA A 130 1.98 -27.21 29.42
CA ALA A 130 1.30 -27.42 30.72
C ALA A 130 1.99 -26.69 31.87
N TYR A 131 1.23 -26.42 32.94
CA TYR A 131 1.77 -25.95 34.22
C TYR A 131 2.09 -27.13 35.17
N GLY A 132 2.73 -26.84 36.30
CA GLY A 132 2.99 -27.83 37.35
C GLY A 132 1.70 -28.20 38.11
N GLN A 133 1.54 -29.48 38.47
CA GLN A 133 0.42 -29.96 39.28
C GLN A 133 0.75 -29.82 40.79
N THR A 134 -0.28 -29.63 41.64
CA THR A 134 -0.22 -29.87 43.10
C THR A 134 1.08 -29.43 43.83
N LYS A 135 1.45 -28.14 43.70
CA LYS A 135 2.62 -27.45 44.31
C LYS A 135 3.99 -27.65 43.64
N ALA A 136 4.11 -28.43 42.58
CA ALA A 136 5.36 -28.56 41.82
C ALA A 136 5.59 -27.40 40.83
N SER A 137 6.85 -27.11 40.51
CA SER A 137 7.27 -26.06 39.57
C SER A 137 7.88 -26.67 38.31
N ARG A 138 7.49 -26.25 37.10
CA ARG A 138 8.07 -26.72 35.83
C ARG A 138 9.35 -25.94 35.52
N HIS A 139 10.51 -26.57 35.65
CA HIS A 139 11.81 -25.90 35.54
C HIS A 139 12.26 -25.71 34.10
N ILE A 140 12.46 -24.44 33.72
CA ILE A 140 13.10 -24.07 32.46
C ILE A 140 14.61 -24.16 32.63
N LEU A 141 15.13 -23.70 33.78
CA LEU A 141 16.55 -23.68 34.09
C LEU A 141 16.82 -23.96 35.56
N PHE A 142 17.86 -24.75 35.85
CA PHE A 142 18.29 -25.06 37.20
C PHE A 142 19.83 -25.11 37.28
N LYS A 143 20.42 -24.27 38.15
CA LYS A 143 21.86 -24.25 38.46
C LYS A 143 22.07 -24.03 39.95
N ARG A 144 21.95 -25.10 40.74
CA ARG A 144 22.20 -25.08 42.19
C ARG A 144 22.94 -26.30 42.68
N ASP A 145 23.66 -26.16 43.79
CA ASP A 145 24.26 -27.28 44.52
C ASP A 145 23.40 -27.74 45.73
N LYS A 146 23.92 -28.72 46.48
CA LYS A 146 23.25 -29.31 47.67
C LYS A 146 23.01 -28.31 48.80
N THR A 147 23.68 -27.15 48.80
CA THR A 147 23.48 -26.08 49.78
C THR A 147 22.37 -25.10 49.36
N TYR A 148 21.78 -25.30 48.18
CA TYR A 148 20.85 -24.42 47.47
C TYR A 148 21.49 -23.14 46.92
N ALA A 149 22.81 -22.97 46.99
CA ALA A 149 23.50 -21.85 46.36
C ALA A 149 23.35 -21.91 44.84
N GLY A 150 23.05 -20.78 44.20
CA GLY A 150 22.83 -20.63 42.76
C GLY A 150 21.45 -20.10 42.38
N TYR A 151 20.96 -20.47 41.20
CA TYR A 151 19.74 -19.90 40.61
C TYR A 151 18.87 -20.92 39.86
N ALA A 152 17.59 -20.60 39.72
CA ALA A 152 16.62 -21.41 38.99
C ALA A 152 15.53 -20.53 38.36
N LEU A 153 15.04 -20.92 37.18
CA LEU A 153 13.91 -20.31 36.47
C LEU A 153 12.85 -21.39 36.21
N PHE A 154 11.61 -21.13 36.61
CA PHE A 154 10.54 -22.12 36.50
C PHE A 154 9.16 -21.47 36.40
N LEU A 155 8.18 -22.23 35.89
CA LEU A 155 6.76 -21.91 36.01
C LEU A 155 6.22 -22.53 37.29
N ASN A 156 5.60 -21.75 38.16
CA ASN A 156 4.95 -22.29 39.36
C ASN A 156 3.60 -22.97 39.03
N ALA A 157 2.92 -23.53 40.03
CA ALA A 157 1.64 -24.21 39.85
C ALA A 157 0.51 -23.29 39.31
N GLN A 158 0.68 -21.96 39.38
CA GLN A 158 -0.24 -20.97 38.80
C GLN A 158 0.19 -20.53 37.39
N GLY A 159 1.28 -21.07 36.84
CA GLY A 159 1.82 -20.69 35.55
C GLY A 159 2.61 -19.38 35.54
N LEU A 160 2.91 -18.79 36.72
CA LEU A 160 3.75 -17.60 36.80
C LEU A 160 5.22 -17.98 36.59
N LEU A 161 5.93 -17.20 35.77
CA LEU A 161 7.37 -17.35 35.58
C LEU A 161 8.09 -16.76 36.79
N GLU A 162 8.85 -17.59 37.51
CA GLU A 162 9.59 -17.20 38.70
C GLU A 162 11.08 -17.49 38.51
N PHE A 163 11.90 -16.47 38.74
CA PHE A 163 13.35 -16.60 38.84
C PHE A 163 13.77 -16.49 40.29
N ARG A 164 14.53 -17.46 40.77
CA ARG A 164 14.96 -17.55 42.16
C ARG A 164 16.47 -17.64 42.24
N ILE A 165 17.07 -16.81 43.09
CA ILE A 165 18.49 -16.90 43.47
C ILE A 165 18.62 -17.27 44.94
N ALA A 166 19.73 -17.90 45.32
CA ALA A 166 20.06 -18.16 46.71
C ALA A 166 21.56 -18.28 46.92
N ALA A 167 22.03 -17.85 48.09
CA ALA A 167 23.37 -18.13 48.58
C ALA A 167 23.40 -19.35 49.52
N SER A 168 22.24 -19.74 50.08
CA SER A 168 22.04 -20.96 50.84
C SER A 168 20.55 -21.24 51.01
N ALA A 169 20.17 -22.40 51.55
CA ALA A 169 18.78 -22.75 51.86
C ALA A 169 18.02 -21.67 52.67
N ARG A 170 18.73 -20.95 53.57
CA ARG A 170 18.16 -19.90 54.44
C ARG A 170 18.25 -18.49 53.86
N LYS A 171 18.96 -18.29 52.75
CA LYS A 171 19.17 -16.99 52.09
C LYS A 171 18.76 -17.09 50.62
N GLN A 172 17.47 -16.82 50.33
CA GLN A 172 16.91 -16.90 48.98
C GLN A 172 16.11 -15.65 48.64
N ALA A 173 16.00 -15.36 47.36
CA ALA A 173 15.14 -14.30 46.85
C ALA A 173 14.60 -14.64 45.47
N ALA A 174 13.45 -14.08 45.09
CA ALA A 174 12.81 -14.37 43.81
C ALA A 174 12.13 -13.14 43.21
N VAL A 175 12.08 -13.11 41.88
CA VAL A 175 11.20 -12.24 41.10
C VAL A 175 10.22 -13.11 40.33
N ARG A 176 8.97 -12.65 40.15
CA ARG A 176 7.93 -13.41 39.48
C ARG A 176 7.10 -12.54 38.54
N SER A 177 6.53 -13.14 37.50
CA SER A 177 5.53 -12.49 36.66
C SER A 177 4.24 -12.23 37.46
N ILE A 178 3.49 -11.20 37.05
CA ILE A 178 2.20 -10.83 37.67
C ILE A 178 1.02 -11.58 37.06
N ALA A 179 1.23 -12.20 35.90
CA ALA A 179 0.23 -12.99 35.18
C ALA A 179 0.87 -14.31 34.70
N PRO A 180 0.07 -15.39 34.53
CA PRO A 180 0.54 -16.67 33.99
C PRO A 180 1.07 -16.53 32.56
N ILE A 181 2.09 -17.32 32.21
CA ILE A 181 2.54 -17.47 30.83
C ILE A 181 1.50 -18.26 30.06
N VAL A 182 0.96 -17.71 28.97
CA VAL A 182 -0.08 -18.37 28.18
C VAL A 182 0.45 -19.68 27.59
N LEU A 183 -0.31 -20.77 27.77
CA LEU A 183 0.04 -22.08 27.21
C LEU A 183 -0.05 -22.08 25.68
N ASN A 184 0.78 -22.91 25.03
CA ASN A 184 0.84 -23.09 23.58
C ASN A 184 1.16 -21.80 22.81
N GLN A 185 1.80 -20.82 23.47
CA GLN A 185 2.25 -19.57 22.88
C GLN A 185 3.72 -19.29 23.21
N TRP A 186 4.49 -18.88 22.21
CA TRP A 186 5.86 -18.45 22.41
C TRP A 186 5.93 -17.16 23.21
N THR A 187 6.75 -17.18 24.25
CA THR A 187 7.07 -16.03 25.09
C THR A 187 8.58 -15.94 25.24
N HIS A 188 9.15 -14.78 24.92
CA HIS A 188 10.53 -14.46 25.27
C HIS A 188 10.59 -14.04 26.73
N PHE A 189 11.51 -14.60 27.49
CA PHE A 189 11.85 -14.12 28.83
C PHE A 189 13.27 -13.57 28.83
N ALA A 190 13.52 -12.57 29.68
CA ALA A 190 14.86 -12.20 30.10
C ALA A 190 14.86 -11.89 31.59
N VAL A 191 15.93 -12.30 32.26
CA VAL A 191 16.21 -11.95 33.65
C VAL A 191 17.57 -11.29 33.69
N THR A 192 17.64 -10.09 34.26
CA THR A 192 18.91 -9.40 34.46
C THR A 192 19.19 -9.25 35.94
N ARG A 193 20.46 -9.40 36.33
CA ARG A 193 20.96 -9.01 37.65
C ARG A 193 21.97 -7.89 37.45
N GLN A 194 21.73 -6.75 38.11
CA GLN A 194 22.65 -5.62 38.11
C GLN A 194 23.78 -5.84 39.13
N ALA A 195 24.89 -5.11 38.99
CA ALA A 195 26.05 -5.23 39.89
C ALA A 195 25.72 -4.86 41.36
N ASP A 196 24.65 -4.10 41.60
CA ASP A 196 24.14 -3.78 42.94
C ASP A 196 23.16 -4.83 43.51
N GLY A 197 22.98 -5.95 42.79
CA GLY A 197 22.15 -7.07 43.20
C GLY A 197 20.66 -6.94 42.84
N ARG A 198 20.21 -5.88 42.15
CA ARG A 198 18.83 -5.79 41.67
C ARG A 198 18.55 -6.80 40.56
N ILE A 199 17.40 -7.45 40.63
CA ILE A 199 16.94 -8.40 39.62
C ILE A 199 15.71 -7.84 38.91
N HIS A 200 15.74 -7.86 37.58
CA HIS A 200 14.63 -7.48 36.72
C HIS A 200 14.16 -8.69 35.91
N LEU A 201 12.85 -8.88 35.85
CA LEU A 201 12.23 -9.87 34.98
C LEU A 201 11.50 -9.16 33.84
N TYR A 202 11.78 -9.60 32.62
CA TYR A 202 11.19 -9.10 31.38
C TYR A 202 10.47 -10.25 30.66
N LEU A 203 9.33 -9.94 30.06
CA LEU A 203 8.63 -10.81 29.13
C LEU A 203 8.40 -10.03 27.83
N ASN A 204 8.77 -10.62 26.69
CA ASN A 204 8.66 -10.00 25.38
C ASN A 204 9.24 -8.57 25.35
N GLY A 205 10.39 -8.37 26.01
CA GLY A 205 11.10 -7.09 26.08
C GLY A 205 10.46 -6.05 27.01
N SER A 206 9.27 -6.33 27.56
CA SER A 206 8.62 -5.48 28.55
C SER A 206 9.08 -5.83 29.95
N HIS A 207 9.44 -4.81 30.73
CA HIS A 207 9.75 -4.98 32.15
C HIS A 207 8.47 -5.31 32.93
N ILE A 208 8.40 -6.50 33.53
CA ILE A 208 7.17 -7.01 34.17
C ILE A 208 7.17 -6.79 35.67
N CYS A 209 8.31 -7.03 36.33
CA CYS A 209 8.43 -6.90 37.76
C CYS A 209 9.88 -6.63 38.16
N GLN A 210 10.05 -5.79 39.18
CA GLN A 210 11.33 -5.62 39.89
C GLN A 210 11.17 -6.15 41.31
N GLY A 211 12.13 -6.97 41.73
CA GLY A 211 12.30 -7.30 43.14
C GLY A 211 13.64 -6.77 43.63
N LYS A 212 13.67 -6.08 44.78
CA LYS A 212 14.93 -5.83 45.48
C LYS A 212 15.27 -7.09 46.26
N THR A 213 16.15 -7.91 45.71
CA THR A 213 16.74 -9.01 46.47
C THR A 213 17.89 -8.46 47.28
N LEU A 214 17.87 -8.59 48.62
CA LEU A 214 18.94 -8.16 49.54
C LEU A 214 20.23 -9.02 49.42
N LEU A 215 20.44 -9.65 48.27
CA LEU A 215 21.49 -10.64 48.05
C LEU A 215 22.45 -10.16 46.96
N PRO A 216 23.37 -9.23 47.25
CA PRO A 216 24.62 -9.14 46.52
C PRO A 216 25.56 -10.28 46.93
N ASP A 217 25.06 -11.42 47.42
CA ASP A 217 25.88 -12.55 47.85
C ASP A 217 26.36 -13.35 46.60
N SER A 218 27.46 -14.08 46.74
CA SER A 218 27.95 -14.95 45.67
C SER A 218 26.93 -16.05 45.35
N LEU A 219 26.73 -16.33 44.07
CA LEU A 219 25.94 -17.45 43.54
C LEU A 219 26.82 -18.59 43.04
N GLU A 220 28.14 -18.52 43.29
CA GLU A 220 29.08 -19.59 42.99
C GLU A 220 28.64 -20.90 43.66
N ASN A 221 28.63 -21.97 42.88
CA ASN A 221 28.21 -23.29 43.33
C ASN A 221 28.83 -24.37 42.43
N THR A 222 29.00 -25.58 42.95
CA THR A 222 29.52 -26.71 42.16
C THR A 222 28.42 -27.53 41.48
N GLY A 223 27.21 -26.95 41.34
CA GLY A 223 26.05 -27.61 40.76
C GLY A 223 26.16 -27.74 39.25
N LYS A 224 25.46 -28.72 38.67
CA LYS A 224 25.30 -28.85 37.21
C LYS A 224 24.33 -27.77 36.69
N LEU A 225 24.48 -27.38 35.43
CA LEU A 225 23.42 -26.65 34.74
C LEU A 225 22.48 -27.66 34.08
N ILE A 226 21.19 -27.49 34.32
CA ILE A 226 20.12 -28.31 33.75
C ILE A 226 19.10 -27.39 33.11
N ILE A 227 18.77 -27.64 31.85
CA ILE A 227 17.73 -26.93 31.09
C ILE A 227 16.58 -27.93 30.88
N GLY A 228 15.39 -27.58 31.36
CA GLY A 228 14.20 -28.43 31.24
C GLY A 228 13.88 -29.33 32.44
N ASP A 229 14.68 -29.33 33.52
CA ASP A 229 14.40 -30.10 34.74
C ASP A 229 15.01 -29.41 35.99
N HIS A 230 14.54 -29.78 37.19
CA HIS A 230 15.10 -29.40 38.49
C HIS A 230 16.36 -30.22 38.83
N GLY A 231 16.46 -31.49 38.39
CA GLY A 231 17.66 -32.31 38.47
C GLY A 231 18.24 -32.65 39.87
N MET A 232 17.59 -32.24 40.96
CA MET A 232 17.92 -32.65 42.33
C MET A 232 16.80 -33.46 42.99
N VAL A 233 15.58 -33.37 42.47
CA VAL A 233 14.40 -34.04 42.99
C VAL A 233 13.82 -34.92 41.89
N ALA A 234 13.68 -36.21 42.20
CA ALA A 234 13.09 -37.20 41.32
C ALA A 234 11.55 -37.05 41.28
N ASN A 235 11.04 -36.05 40.56
CA ASN A 235 9.60 -35.88 40.35
C ASN A 235 9.32 -35.28 38.95
N PRO A 236 8.56 -35.98 38.08
CA PRO A 236 8.29 -35.56 36.70
C PRO A 236 7.47 -34.27 36.59
N ASP A 237 6.82 -33.82 37.66
CA ASP A 237 6.16 -32.52 37.69
C ASP A 237 7.13 -31.34 37.73
N PHE A 238 8.42 -31.59 38.02
CA PHE A 238 9.46 -30.57 37.92
C PHE A 238 10.04 -30.39 36.52
N ALA A 239 9.90 -31.38 35.63
CA ALA A 239 10.38 -31.28 34.26
C ALA A 239 9.51 -30.30 33.45
N PHE A 240 10.13 -29.49 32.60
CA PHE A 240 9.44 -28.61 31.67
C PHE A 240 8.57 -29.42 30.70
N ASN A 241 7.38 -28.91 30.40
CA ASN A 241 6.48 -29.51 29.41
C ASN A 241 6.16 -28.44 28.37
N GLY A 242 6.78 -28.51 27.21
CA GLY A 242 6.66 -27.49 26.18
C GLY A 242 7.86 -27.43 25.26
N MET A 243 7.99 -26.34 24.53
CA MET A 243 9.11 -26.08 23.63
C MET A 243 10.03 -24.98 24.18
N LEU A 244 11.33 -25.10 23.92
CA LEU A 244 12.36 -24.13 24.28
C LEU A 244 13.19 -23.77 23.04
N ASP A 245 13.67 -22.52 22.98
CA ASP A 245 14.71 -22.13 22.03
C ASP A 245 15.55 -20.92 22.50
N GLU A 246 16.73 -20.76 21.91
CA GLU A 246 17.63 -19.61 22.06
C GLU A 246 17.99 -19.24 23.52
N ILE A 247 18.32 -20.22 24.36
CA ILE A 247 18.70 -19.96 25.76
C ILE A 247 20.10 -19.31 25.80
N ARG A 248 20.19 -18.05 26.21
CA ARG A 248 21.44 -17.26 26.23
C ARG A 248 21.79 -16.75 27.63
N PHE A 249 23.07 -16.83 27.96
CA PHE A 249 23.69 -16.21 29.13
C PHE A 249 24.68 -15.14 28.70
N SER A 250 24.65 -13.99 29.36
CA SER A 250 25.60 -12.89 29.15
C SER A 250 26.20 -12.40 30.46
N ASP A 251 27.44 -11.93 30.42
CA ASP A 251 28.22 -11.44 31.57
C ASP A 251 27.86 -10.04 32.06
N THR A 252 26.78 -9.47 31.52
CA THR A 252 26.34 -8.10 31.76
C THR A 252 24.82 -8.07 31.91
N ALA A 253 24.30 -7.14 32.72
CA ALA A 253 22.89 -6.81 32.75
C ALA A 253 22.52 -6.05 31.46
N LEU A 254 21.88 -6.73 30.52
CA LEU A 254 21.50 -6.17 29.24
C LEU A 254 20.26 -5.28 29.41
N GLU A 255 20.24 -4.17 28.69
CA GLU A 255 19.01 -3.39 28.52
C GLU A 255 18.10 -4.07 27.48
N PRO A 256 16.76 -3.85 27.52
CA PRO A 256 15.82 -4.46 26.57
C PRO A 256 16.16 -4.26 25.10
N GLY A 257 16.86 -3.17 24.79
CA GLY A 257 17.40 -2.86 23.46
C GLY A 257 18.43 -3.86 22.93
N ARG A 258 18.92 -4.78 23.77
CA ARG A 258 19.97 -5.76 23.44
C ARG A 258 19.56 -7.21 23.69
N PHE A 259 18.32 -7.46 24.09
CA PHE A 259 17.77 -8.81 24.17
C PHE A 259 17.61 -9.40 22.77
N LEU A 260 17.58 -10.73 22.69
CA LEU A 260 17.35 -11.49 21.46
C LEU A 260 16.06 -11.06 20.75
N ASN A 261 15.05 -10.67 21.53
CA ASN A 261 13.78 -10.23 20.99
C ASN A 261 13.74 -8.73 20.64
N HIS A 262 14.83 -7.95 20.72
CA HIS A 262 14.80 -6.49 20.50
C HIS A 262 14.12 -6.08 19.18
N HIS A 263 14.37 -6.84 18.10
CA HIS A 263 13.75 -6.62 16.80
C HIS A 263 12.23 -6.86 16.83
N LEU A 264 11.77 -7.80 17.66
CA LEU A 264 10.35 -8.03 17.94
C LEU A 264 9.80 -7.03 18.97
N ALA A 265 10.60 -6.49 19.88
CA ALA A 265 10.20 -5.44 20.81
C ALA A 265 9.92 -4.10 20.10
N LYS A 266 10.54 -3.85 18.94
CA LYS A 266 10.11 -2.79 17.99
C LYS A 266 8.74 -3.08 17.36
N GLN A 267 8.26 -4.31 17.39
CA GLN A 267 6.92 -4.72 16.91
C GLN A 267 5.90 -4.97 18.04
N VAL A 268 6.34 -5.23 19.28
CA VAL A 268 5.51 -5.49 20.47
C VAL A 268 5.46 -4.28 21.42
N SER A 269 5.76 -3.07 20.93
CA SER A 269 5.29 -1.85 21.61
C SER A 269 3.77 -1.82 21.49
N ARG A 270 3.05 -2.36 22.49
CA ARG A 270 1.59 -2.27 22.70
C ARG A 270 0.82 -1.97 21.42
N GLN A 271 0.47 -2.98 20.62
CA GLN A 271 -0.66 -2.80 19.70
C GLN A 271 -1.84 -2.39 20.60
N PRO A 272 -2.41 -1.19 20.41
CA PRO A 272 -3.59 -0.76 21.14
C PRO A 272 -4.65 -1.89 21.11
N PRO A 273 -5.41 -2.10 22.19
CA PRO A 273 -6.49 -3.10 22.15
C PRO A 273 -7.37 -2.83 20.93
N VAL A 274 -7.65 -3.86 20.15
CA VAL A 274 -8.54 -3.75 18.99
C VAL A 274 -9.93 -3.47 19.53
N HIS A 275 -10.45 -2.28 19.25
CA HIS A 275 -11.83 -1.95 19.55
C HIS A 275 -12.70 -2.58 18.47
N ARG A 276 -13.31 -3.74 18.78
CA ARG A 276 -14.18 -4.47 17.86
C ARG A 276 -15.65 -4.15 18.12
N ILE A 277 -16.39 -3.79 17.07
CA ILE A 277 -17.84 -3.58 17.10
C ILE A 277 -18.48 -4.48 16.04
N ASP A 278 -19.48 -5.24 16.47
CA ASP A 278 -20.44 -5.88 15.58
C ASP A 278 -21.63 -4.94 15.40
N ILE A 279 -21.94 -4.54 14.17
CA ILE A 279 -22.96 -3.51 13.93
C ILE A 279 -24.35 -3.94 14.42
N ALA A 280 -24.64 -5.25 14.42
CA ALA A 280 -25.90 -5.78 14.93
C ALA A 280 -26.07 -5.53 16.43
N SER A 281 -24.98 -5.45 17.20
CA SER A 281 -25.04 -5.11 18.63
C SER A 281 -25.52 -3.68 18.91
N LEU A 282 -25.53 -2.83 17.87
CA LEU A 282 -26.02 -1.45 17.92
C LEU A 282 -27.40 -1.30 17.25
N GLY A 283 -28.06 -2.40 16.91
CA GLY A 283 -29.43 -2.43 16.40
C GLY A 283 -29.57 -2.36 14.88
N ALA A 284 -28.48 -2.41 14.11
CA ALA A 284 -28.59 -2.52 12.65
C ALA A 284 -29.00 -3.93 12.23
N ILE A 285 -30.05 -4.06 11.44
CA ILE A 285 -30.60 -5.36 11.02
C ILE A 285 -30.66 -5.37 9.50
N PRO A 286 -29.82 -6.16 8.81
CA PRO A 286 -29.84 -6.17 7.37
C PRO A 286 -31.14 -6.79 6.82
N ASP A 287 -31.51 -6.37 5.61
CA ASP A 287 -32.66 -6.82 4.82
C ASP A 287 -34.03 -6.54 5.46
N ASP A 288 -34.12 -5.63 6.45
CA ASP A 288 -35.39 -5.29 7.10
C ASP A 288 -36.09 -4.04 6.51
N GLY A 289 -35.42 -3.36 5.57
CA GLY A 289 -35.91 -2.18 4.85
C GLY A 289 -36.02 -0.92 5.71
N LYS A 290 -35.38 -0.89 6.89
CA LYS A 290 -35.37 0.27 7.78
C LYS A 290 -34.00 0.92 7.81
N ASP A 291 -33.99 2.20 8.16
CA ASP A 291 -32.76 2.98 8.26
C ASP A 291 -31.84 2.49 9.40
N ASP A 292 -30.62 2.13 9.03
CA ASP A 292 -29.55 1.66 9.91
C ASP A 292 -28.53 2.77 10.28
N THR A 293 -28.70 3.99 9.74
CA THR A 293 -27.72 5.08 9.84
C THR A 293 -27.23 5.32 11.26
N GLN A 294 -28.14 5.37 12.23
CA GLN A 294 -27.80 5.69 13.61
C GLN A 294 -26.89 4.63 14.28
N ALA A 295 -27.00 3.36 13.88
CA ALA A 295 -26.14 2.31 14.40
C ALA A 295 -24.67 2.51 13.94
N PHE A 296 -24.48 2.89 12.67
CA PHE A 296 -23.15 3.19 12.12
C PHE A 296 -22.55 4.45 12.75
N LEU A 297 -23.32 5.52 12.89
CA LEU A 297 -22.85 6.74 13.57
C LEU A 297 -22.48 6.46 15.03
N THR A 298 -23.24 5.58 15.71
CA THR A 298 -22.93 5.13 17.06
C THR A 298 -21.64 4.29 17.10
N ALA A 299 -21.41 3.41 16.11
CA ALA A 299 -20.17 2.65 16.00
C ALA A 299 -18.94 3.55 15.86
N VAL A 300 -19.00 4.53 14.95
CA VAL A 300 -17.92 5.51 14.74
C VAL A 300 -17.63 6.29 16.03
N LYS A 301 -18.68 6.73 16.73
CA LYS A 301 -18.55 7.40 18.03
C LYS A 301 -17.90 6.50 19.09
N ASN A 302 -18.30 5.22 19.15
CA ASN A 302 -17.79 4.26 20.13
C ASN A 302 -16.32 3.88 19.88
N PHE A 303 -15.87 3.86 18.61
CA PHE A 303 -14.43 3.73 18.32
C PHE A 303 -13.60 4.86 18.94
N GLY A 304 -14.16 6.07 19.08
CA GLY A 304 -13.49 7.19 19.76
C GLY A 304 -12.09 7.47 19.18
N ASN A 305 -11.06 7.44 20.04
CA ASN A 305 -9.65 7.56 19.65
C ASN A 305 -8.91 6.22 19.66
N ALA A 306 -9.63 5.10 19.59
CA ALA A 306 -8.99 3.78 19.53
C ALA A 306 -8.10 3.72 18.29
N ALA A 307 -6.81 3.43 18.51
CA ALA A 307 -5.86 3.37 17.42
C ALA A 307 -6.06 2.10 16.55
N ASN A 308 -6.62 1.03 17.10
CA ASN A 308 -6.96 -0.19 16.37
C ASN A 308 -8.47 -0.42 16.39
N VAL A 309 -9.11 -0.47 15.23
CA VAL A 309 -10.57 -0.64 15.11
C VAL A 309 -10.94 -1.80 14.20
N HIS A 310 -12.04 -2.48 14.53
CA HIS A 310 -12.58 -3.58 13.75
C HIS A 310 -14.11 -3.50 13.72
N LEU A 311 -14.67 -3.17 12.56
CA LEU A 311 -16.12 -3.18 12.32
C LEU A 311 -16.52 -4.47 11.61
N VAL A 312 -17.54 -5.14 12.11
CA VAL A 312 -18.09 -6.36 11.51
C VAL A 312 -19.55 -6.16 11.14
N LEU A 313 -19.90 -6.51 9.90
CA LEU A 313 -21.25 -6.51 9.36
C LEU A 313 -21.69 -7.96 9.12
N ALA A 314 -22.99 -8.23 9.28
CA ALA A 314 -23.58 -9.47 8.80
C ALA A 314 -23.92 -9.32 7.31
N LYS A 315 -24.08 -10.44 6.61
CA LYS A 315 -24.53 -10.42 5.22
C LYS A 315 -25.95 -9.83 5.11
N GLY A 316 -26.17 -9.02 4.09
CA GLY A 316 -27.46 -8.46 3.70
C GLY A 316 -27.37 -6.96 3.41
N GLN A 317 -28.49 -6.34 3.05
CA GLN A 317 -28.57 -4.91 2.74
C GLN A 317 -28.83 -4.09 4.01
N TYR A 318 -28.01 -3.07 4.23
CA TYR A 318 -28.23 -2.04 5.24
C TYR A 318 -28.64 -0.75 4.54
N ASP A 319 -29.76 -0.17 4.95
CA ASP A 319 -30.33 1.04 4.33
C ASP A 319 -29.86 2.28 5.09
N ILE A 320 -29.26 3.24 4.39
CA ILE A 320 -28.61 4.41 4.98
C ILE A 320 -29.29 5.70 4.49
N ASP A 321 -30.04 6.36 5.36
CA ASP A 321 -30.59 7.69 5.11
C ASP A 321 -29.49 8.76 5.14
N ALA A 322 -29.12 9.26 3.95
CA ALA A 322 -28.08 10.27 3.82
C ALA A 322 -28.46 11.63 4.44
N GLU A 323 -29.73 11.90 4.71
CA GLU A 323 -30.16 13.14 5.36
C GLU A 323 -29.84 13.18 6.86
N GLN A 324 -29.67 12.02 7.48
CA GLN A 324 -29.27 11.91 8.88
C GLN A 324 -27.76 11.97 9.10
N LEU A 325 -26.97 11.93 8.02
CA LEU A 325 -25.52 12.02 8.12
C LEU A 325 -25.07 13.43 8.57
N PRO A 326 -24.00 13.52 9.40
CA PRO A 326 -23.44 14.80 9.83
C PRO A 326 -23.02 15.71 8.67
N GLU A 327 -22.65 16.95 8.99
CA GLU A 327 -22.03 17.86 8.03
C GLU A 327 -20.83 17.19 7.34
N GLY A 328 -20.76 17.32 6.00
CA GLY A 328 -19.82 16.57 5.17
C GLY A 328 -20.32 15.18 4.72
N LYS A 329 -21.49 14.74 5.19
CA LYS A 329 -22.23 13.55 4.72
C LYS A 329 -21.42 12.25 4.77
N HIS A 330 -20.54 12.08 5.77
CA HIS A 330 -19.76 10.86 5.95
C HIS A 330 -20.53 9.85 6.82
N LEU A 331 -20.61 8.59 6.38
CA LEU A 331 -21.10 7.48 7.21
C LEU A 331 -19.97 6.97 8.14
N ILE A 332 -18.85 6.54 7.56
CA ILE A 332 -17.66 6.12 8.31
C ILE A 332 -16.50 7.06 8.01
N LEU A 333 -16.21 7.96 8.95
CA LEU A 333 -15.02 8.82 8.93
C LEU A 333 -14.09 8.45 10.06
N LEU A 334 -12.91 7.91 9.74
CA LEU A 334 -11.86 7.61 10.71
C LEU A 334 -10.56 8.32 10.36
N ARG A 335 -9.88 8.85 11.39
CA ARG A 335 -8.64 9.61 11.26
C ARG A 335 -7.61 9.07 12.24
N ASP A 336 -6.32 9.13 11.91
CA ASP A 336 -5.22 8.80 12.82
C ASP A 336 -5.39 7.43 13.50
N ARG A 337 -5.44 6.37 12.69
CA ARG A 337 -5.58 4.98 13.15
C ARG A 337 -4.35 4.16 12.78
N GLN A 338 -3.92 3.29 13.69
CA GLN A 338 -2.83 2.34 13.48
C GLN A 338 -3.28 1.04 12.80
N SER A 339 -4.56 0.69 12.88
CA SER A 339 -5.16 -0.43 12.17
C SER A 339 -6.65 -0.21 12.01
N ILE A 340 -7.17 -0.44 10.81
CA ILE A 340 -8.61 -0.42 10.51
C ILE A 340 -8.96 -1.73 9.83
N THR A 341 -9.97 -2.43 10.33
CA THR A 341 -10.55 -3.59 9.64
C THR A 341 -12.05 -3.41 9.50
N ILE A 342 -12.55 -3.49 8.27
CA ILE A 342 -13.98 -3.55 7.96
C ILE A 342 -14.25 -4.91 7.33
N GLN A 343 -14.92 -5.78 8.09
CA GLN A 343 -15.34 -7.11 7.66
C GLN A 343 -16.80 -7.04 7.24
N GLY A 344 -17.06 -6.93 5.94
CA GLY A 344 -18.40 -6.75 5.39
C GLY A 344 -19.22 -8.02 5.30
N ASN A 345 -18.60 -9.21 5.18
CA ASN A 345 -19.30 -10.48 5.00
C ASN A 345 -20.37 -10.45 3.88
N ASP A 346 -20.03 -9.83 2.75
CA ASP A 346 -20.87 -9.57 1.57
C ASP A 346 -22.04 -8.59 1.80
N ALA A 347 -22.02 -7.82 2.89
CA ALA A 347 -22.99 -6.77 3.15
C ALA A 347 -23.06 -5.73 2.02
N LEU A 348 -24.27 -5.23 1.75
CA LEU A 348 -24.53 -4.10 0.87
C LEU A 348 -24.90 -2.87 1.71
N LEU A 349 -24.14 -1.79 1.58
CA LEU A 349 -24.54 -0.47 2.07
C LEU A 349 -25.33 0.23 0.96
N CYS A 350 -26.64 0.37 1.13
CA CYS A 350 -27.53 1.04 0.19
C CYS A 350 -27.85 2.46 0.70
N PHE A 351 -27.50 3.48 -0.06
CA PHE A 351 -27.65 4.88 0.35
C PHE A 351 -28.89 5.52 -0.28
N HIS A 352 -29.67 6.22 0.55
CA HIS A 352 -30.80 7.06 0.16
C HIS A 352 -30.37 8.53 0.21
N GLY A 353 -29.89 9.05 -0.93
CA GLY A 353 -29.37 10.42 -1.06
C GLY A 353 -27.84 10.51 -1.10
N ASN A 354 -27.32 11.74 -1.21
CA ASN A 354 -25.89 11.98 -1.44
C ASN A 354 -25.06 11.76 -0.17
N ALA A 355 -24.15 10.78 -0.21
CA ALA A 355 -23.33 10.37 0.92
C ALA A 355 -21.88 10.06 0.55
N ARG A 356 -21.00 10.04 1.56
CA ARG A 356 -19.64 9.50 1.54
C ARG A 356 -19.60 8.25 2.43
N PRO A 357 -19.66 7.05 1.85
CA PRO A 357 -19.68 5.80 2.61
C PRO A 357 -18.46 5.63 3.52
N LEU A 358 -17.25 5.61 2.94
CA LEU A 358 -16.01 5.32 3.67
C LEU A 358 -14.97 6.43 3.46
N THR A 359 -14.46 6.99 4.55
CA THR A 359 -13.43 8.04 4.50
C THR A 359 -12.36 7.83 5.56
N PHE A 360 -11.10 7.74 5.12
CA PHE A 360 -9.94 7.50 5.99
C PHE A 360 -8.87 8.57 5.79
N TRP A 361 -8.36 9.10 6.91
CA TRP A 361 -7.28 10.09 6.91
C TRP A 361 -6.14 9.65 7.81
N GLU A 362 -4.90 9.88 7.38
CA GLU A 362 -3.69 9.75 8.21
C GLU A 362 -3.62 8.41 8.97
N SER A 363 -4.03 7.32 8.32
CA SER A 363 -4.20 6.01 8.95
C SER A 363 -3.35 4.94 8.29
N GLN A 364 -3.12 3.82 8.97
CA GLN A 364 -2.29 2.74 8.45
C GLN A 364 -2.90 1.36 8.71
N ASN A 365 -2.43 0.36 7.97
CA ASN A 365 -2.86 -1.04 8.07
C ASN A 365 -4.39 -1.17 7.93
N ILE A 366 -4.90 -0.72 6.79
CA ILE A 366 -6.33 -0.68 6.49
C ILE A 366 -6.69 -1.93 5.70
N ARG A 367 -7.69 -2.69 6.19
CA ARG A 367 -8.25 -3.87 5.53
C ARG A 367 -9.75 -3.71 5.36
N ILE A 368 -10.26 -3.82 4.13
CA ILE A 368 -11.69 -3.83 3.82
C ILE A 368 -11.99 -5.09 3.03
N GLN A 369 -12.91 -5.92 3.51
CA GLN A 369 -13.13 -7.24 2.94
C GLN A 369 -14.62 -7.53 2.77
N ASN A 370 -15.00 -8.06 1.61
CA ASN A 370 -16.35 -8.57 1.31
C ASN A 370 -17.43 -7.51 1.56
N LEU A 371 -17.39 -6.37 0.87
CA LEU A 371 -18.31 -5.25 1.08
C LEU A 371 -18.84 -4.73 -0.25
N GLN A 372 -20.11 -4.36 -0.30
CA GLN A 372 -20.77 -3.77 -1.46
C GLN A 372 -21.33 -2.39 -1.11
N ILE A 373 -21.33 -1.48 -2.07
CA ILE A 373 -21.82 -0.10 -1.92
C ILE A 373 -22.69 0.25 -3.13
N ASP A 374 -23.90 0.75 -2.89
CA ASP A 374 -24.82 1.20 -3.93
C ASP A 374 -25.73 2.34 -3.45
N TRP A 375 -26.46 2.95 -4.38
CA TRP A 375 -27.52 3.91 -4.12
C TRP A 375 -28.84 3.37 -4.68
N ASP A 376 -29.94 3.58 -3.96
CA ASP A 376 -31.27 3.19 -4.43
C ASP A 376 -31.67 4.02 -5.68
N LYS A 377 -31.50 5.33 -5.57
CA LYS A 377 -31.63 6.33 -6.62
C LYS A 377 -30.24 6.69 -7.11
N PRO A 378 -29.83 6.22 -8.30
CA PRO A 378 -28.51 6.52 -8.81
C PRO A 378 -28.33 8.03 -9.05
N PRO A 379 -27.08 8.53 -9.05
CA PRO A 379 -26.75 9.94 -9.30
C PRO A 379 -26.89 10.37 -10.78
N PHE A 380 -27.70 9.63 -11.53
CA PHE A 380 -27.99 9.82 -12.95
C PHE A 380 -29.38 9.24 -13.26
N SER A 381 -30.00 9.68 -14.35
CA SER A 381 -31.18 9.04 -14.92
C SER A 381 -30.87 8.41 -16.27
N GLU A 382 -31.60 7.35 -16.60
CA GLU A 382 -31.62 6.76 -17.94
C GLU A 382 -32.80 7.29 -18.75
N GLY A 383 -32.66 7.34 -20.07
CA GLY A 383 -33.72 7.78 -20.96
C GLY A 383 -33.41 7.57 -22.42
N GLN A 384 -34.27 8.08 -23.29
CA GLN A 384 -34.17 7.94 -24.73
C GLN A 384 -34.39 9.26 -25.45
N ILE A 385 -33.64 9.49 -26.52
CA ILE A 385 -33.84 10.63 -27.41
C ILE A 385 -35.14 10.42 -28.19
N ILE A 386 -36.10 11.34 -28.07
CA ILE A 386 -37.39 11.25 -28.79
C ILE A 386 -37.54 12.27 -29.92
N ALA A 387 -36.77 13.35 -29.88
CA ALA A 387 -36.70 14.32 -30.97
C ALA A 387 -35.33 15.02 -31.01
N MET A 388 -34.88 15.35 -32.21
CA MET A 388 -33.66 16.11 -32.45
C MET A 388 -34.03 17.41 -33.16
N GLY A 389 -33.58 18.54 -32.61
CA GLY A 389 -33.60 19.84 -33.26
C GLY A 389 -32.22 20.20 -33.81
N SER A 390 -32.11 21.38 -34.45
CA SER A 390 -30.83 21.86 -34.98
C SER A 390 -29.80 22.16 -33.89
N ASN A 391 -30.26 22.57 -32.70
CA ASN A 391 -29.43 22.90 -31.55
C ASN A 391 -30.02 22.44 -30.21
N SER A 392 -30.92 21.46 -30.26
CA SER A 392 -31.61 20.94 -29.08
C SER A 392 -31.92 19.46 -29.24
N MET A 393 -32.16 18.77 -28.15
CA MET A 393 -32.69 17.41 -28.14
C MET A 393 -33.75 17.27 -27.06
N ASP A 394 -34.77 16.47 -27.36
CA ASP A 394 -35.80 16.09 -26.40
C ASP A 394 -35.52 14.68 -25.92
N ILE A 395 -35.45 14.50 -24.60
CA ILE A 395 -35.18 13.22 -23.95
C ILE A 395 -36.38 12.84 -23.10
N GLN A 396 -36.91 11.64 -23.33
CA GLN A 396 -37.83 10.96 -22.43
C GLN A 396 -37.03 10.22 -21.38
N ILE A 397 -37.18 10.60 -20.12
CA ILE A 397 -36.58 9.91 -18.98
C ILE A 397 -37.42 8.69 -18.64
N ASP A 398 -36.76 7.60 -18.27
CA ASP A 398 -37.40 6.35 -17.89
C ASP A 398 -38.30 6.56 -16.65
N ASP A 399 -39.46 5.89 -16.62
CA ASP A 399 -40.46 6.10 -15.55
C ASP A 399 -39.97 5.63 -14.16
N THR A 400 -38.90 4.83 -14.13
CA THR A 400 -38.22 4.41 -12.90
C THR A 400 -37.42 5.53 -12.24
N ASP A 401 -37.10 6.59 -13.00
CA ASP A 401 -36.33 7.75 -12.54
C ASP A 401 -37.23 9.01 -12.59
N PRO A 402 -38.12 9.22 -11.60
CA PRO A 402 -39.00 10.37 -11.60
C PRO A 402 -38.21 11.68 -11.48
N ILE A 403 -38.46 12.61 -12.40
CA ILE A 403 -37.80 13.92 -12.46
C ILE A 403 -38.78 15.06 -12.19
N ASP A 404 -38.27 16.19 -11.72
CA ASP A 404 -39.01 17.45 -11.58
C ASP A 404 -38.46 18.54 -12.50
N SER A 405 -39.07 19.73 -12.47
CA SER A 405 -38.65 20.87 -13.31
C SER A 405 -37.26 21.41 -12.99
N ASN A 406 -36.65 20.98 -11.88
CA ASN A 406 -35.33 21.42 -11.39
C ASN A 406 -34.22 20.40 -11.65
N ILE A 407 -34.50 19.36 -12.45
CA ILE A 407 -33.54 18.32 -12.83
C ILE A 407 -32.17 18.92 -13.18
N GLN A 408 -31.13 18.43 -12.50
CA GLN A 408 -29.76 18.82 -12.76
C GLN A 408 -29.20 17.99 -13.90
N VAL A 409 -28.51 18.66 -14.82
CA VAL A 409 -27.85 18.02 -15.97
C VAL A 409 -26.39 18.47 -15.97
N ALA A 410 -25.55 17.69 -15.29
CA ALA A 410 -24.11 17.93 -15.21
C ALA A 410 -23.34 17.25 -16.35
N GLY A 411 -23.92 16.22 -16.97
CA GLY A 411 -23.48 15.74 -18.27
C GLY A 411 -24.44 14.75 -18.91
N ILE A 412 -24.22 14.48 -20.20
CA ILE A 412 -25.06 13.59 -21.01
C ILE A 412 -24.19 12.67 -21.85
N MET A 413 -24.51 11.38 -21.84
CA MET A 413 -23.81 10.34 -22.59
C MET A 413 -24.77 9.51 -23.44
N ASP A 414 -24.40 9.20 -24.70
CA ASP A 414 -25.16 8.27 -25.54
C ASP A 414 -24.61 6.84 -25.52
N TYR A 415 -25.54 5.90 -25.73
CA TYR A 415 -25.28 4.47 -25.72
C TYR A 415 -25.85 3.79 -26.98
N ASP A 416 -25.27 2.66 -27.34
CA ASP A 416 -25.77 1.83 -28.42
C ASP A 416 -27.05 1.10 -27.95
N PRO A 417 -28.21 1.26 -28.64
CA PRO A 417 -29.44 0.56 -28.29
C PRO A 417 -29.32 -0.97 -28.31
N GLN A 418 -28.40 -1.54 -29.10
CA GLN A 418 -28.25 -3.00 -29.20
C GLN A 418 -27.31 -3.56 -28.14
N THR A 419 -26.12 -2.98 -28.03
CA THR A 419 -25.07 -3.52 -27.14
C THR A 419 -25.05 -2.89 -25.75
N ARG A 420 -25.81 -1.81 -25.54
CA ARG A 420 -25.80 -0.99 -24.31
C ARG A 420 -24.40 -0.47 -23.93
N GLN A 421 -23.49 -0.38 -24.90
CA GLN A 421 -22.14 0.16 -24.70
C GLN A 421 -22.11 1.67 -24.93
N PRO A 422 -21.23 2.41 -24.23
CA PRO A 422 -21.11 3.84 -24.42
C PRO A 422 -20.53 4.15 -25.81
N LEU A 423 -21.16 5.11 -26.50
CA LEU A 423 -20.73 5.55 -27.83
C LEU A 423 -19.80 6.76 -27.73
N GLY A 424 -20.08 7.73 -26.86
CA GLY A 424 -19.25 8.93 -26.68
C GLY A 424 -19.41 9.98 -27.78
N TYR A 425 -20.46 9.89 -28.60
CA TYR A 425 -20.79 10.93 -29.57
C TYR A 425 -21.68 11.99 -28.96
N ILE A 426 -22.58 11.66 -28.05
CA ILE A 426 -23.05 12.63 -27.07
C ILE A 426 -22.15 12.41 -25.87
N ASP A 427 -21.21 13.32 -25.71
CA ASP A 427 -20.43 13.49 -24.49
C ASP A 427 -20.43 15.00 -24.24
N THR A 428 -21.26 15.42 -23.31
CA THR A 428 -21.58 16.83 -23.08
C THR A 428 -21.54 17.09 -21.59
N PHE A 429 -20.89 18.18 -21.20
CA PHE A 429 -20.92 18.72 -19.85
C PHE A 429 -21.86 19.93 -19.78
N ASP A 430 -22.28 20.28 -18.56
CA ASP A 430 -23.10 21.46 -18.26
C ASP A 430 -22.63 22.76 -18.93
N THR A 431 -21.32 22.96 -19.06
CA THR A 431 -20.71 24.12 -19.74
C THR A 431 -21.16 24.31 -21.19
N ALA A 432 -21.59 23.23 -21.84
CA ALA A 432 -22.09 23.24 -23.22
C ALA A 432 -23.63 23.32 -23.31
N ILE A 433 -24.35 23.35 -22.19
CA ILE A 433 -25.81 23.38 -22.11
C ILE A 433 -26.28 24.81 -21.82
N ALA A 434 -27.13 25.36 -22.69
CA ALA A 434 -27.71 26.68 -22.53
C ALA A 434 -28.94 26.67 -21.61
N SER A 435 -29.80 25.67 -21.77
CA SER A 435 -31.01 25.51 -20.97
C SER A 435 -31.49 24.06 -20.95
N VAL A 436 -32.16 23.72 -19.86
CA VAL A 436 -32.93 22.48 -19.70
C VAL A 436 -34.35 22.90 -19.36
N THR A 437 -35.34 22.36 -20.05
CA THR A 437 -36.75 22.70 -19.83
C THR A 437 -37.60 21.45 -19.88
N MET A 438 -38.41 21.21 -18.86
CA MET A 438 -39.41 20.16 -18.90
C MET A 438 -40.55 20.59 -19.84
N ILE A 439 -40.72 19.89 -20.96
CA ILE A 439 -41.71 20.22 -21.99
C ILE A 439 -43.02 19.43 -21.83
N LYS A 440 -42.97 18.32 -21.08
CA LYS A 440 -44.11 17.56 -20.55
C LYS A 440 -43.58 16.65 -19.41
N PRO A 441 -44.43 16.04 -18.58
CA PRO A 441 -43.97 15.12 -17.54
C PRO A 441 -42.98 14.08 -18.08
N GLN A 442 -41.88 13.85 -17.36
CA GLN A 442 -40.75 12.97 -17.72
C GLN A 442 -40.02 13.31 -19.04
N VAL A 443 -40.29 14.46 -19.68
CA VAL A 443 -39.57 14.85 -20.90
C VAL A 443 -38.93 16.21 -20.78
N ILE A 444 -37.63 16.22 -21.00
CA ILE A 444 -36.82 17.43 -21.00
C ILE A 444 -36.39 17.78 -22.42
N ARG A 445 -36.29 19.08 -22.70
CA ARG A 445 -35.57 19.64 -23.82
C ARG A 445 -34.24 20.20 -23.33
N VAL A 446 -33.15 19.69 -23.86
CA VAL A 446 -31.80 20.23 -23.64
C VAL A 446 -31.43 21.07 -24.85
N THR A 447 -31.09 22.34 -24.63
CA THR A 447 -30.61 23.27 -25.66
C THR A 447 -29.14 23.57 -25.43
N TYR A 448 -28.32 23.55 -26.49
CA TYR A 448 -26.87 23.75 -26.38
C TYR A 448 -26.47 25.22 -26.56
N THR A 449 -25.34 25.63 -25.97
CA THR A 449 -24.84 27.03 -26.03
C THR A 449 -24.38 27.45 -27.42
N ARG A 450 -23.94 26.50 -28.26
CA ARG A 450 -23.51 26.75 -29.63
C ARG A 450 -24.26 25.81 -30.55
N ASN A 451 -24.62 26.30 -31.74
CA ASN A 451 -25.23 25.48 -32.79
C ASN A 451 -24.35 24.27 -33.06
N ARG A 452 -24.77 23.11 -32.54
CA ARG A 452 -24.05 21.85 -32.64
C ARG A 452 -24.88 20.95 -33.54
N PRO A 453 -24.46 20.67 -34.78
CA PRO A 453 -25.18 19.74 -35.65
C PRO A 453 -25.10 18.34 -35.03
N LEU A 454 -26.08 18.02 -34.18
CA LEU A 454 -26.20 16.73 -33.55
C LEU A 454 -27.08 15.87 -34.44
N THR A 455 -26.46 14.92 -35.13
CA THR A 455 -27.19 13.90 -35.87
C THR A 455 -27.13 12.61 -35.07
N ARG A 456 -28.21 12.32 -34.35
CA ARG A 456 -28.40 11.04 -33.65
C ARG A 456 -29.74 10.40 -33.97
N THR A 457 -29.75 9.08 -33.84
CA THR A 457 -30.93 8.27 -34.08
C THR A 457 -31.93 8.52 -32.95
N VAL A 458 -33.14 8.95 -33.29
CA VAL A 458 -34.27 8.93 -32.36
C VAL A 458 -34.47 7.50 -31.87
N GLY A 459 -34.62 7.32 -30.55
CA GLY A 459 -34.63 6.03 -29.85
C GLY A 459 -33.29 5.61 -29.26
N SER A 460 -32.19 6.34 -29.51
CA SER A 460 -30.90 6.07 -28.85
C SER A 460 -31.01 6.28 -27.34
N PRO A 461 -30.54 5.32 -26.51
CA PRO A 461 -30.46 5.50 -25.07
C PRO A 461 -29.42 6.55 -24.70
N VAL A 462 -29.73 7.28 -23.64
CA VAL A 462 -28.85 8.29 -23.04
C VAL A 462 -28.84 8.16 -21.52
N VAL A 463 -27.71 8.51 -20.92
CA VAL A 463 -27.60 8.72 -19.48
C VAL A 463 -27.45 10.21 -19.22
N ILE A 464 -28.26 10.74 -18.31
CA ILE A 464 -28.16 12.10 -17.77
C ILE A 464 -27.50 12.01 -16.41
N ARG A 465 -26.27 12.50 -16.29
CA ARG A 465 -25.59 12.61 -15.00
C ARG A 465 -26.09 13.86 -14.28
N HIS A 466 -26.64 13.69 -13.08
CA HIS A 466 -27.04 14.82 -12.24
C HIS A 466 -25.85 15.50 -11.56
N THR A 467 -24.76 14.75 -11.40
CA THR A 467 -23.50 15.25 -10.87
C THR A 467 -22.32 14.62 -11.62
N VAL A 468 -21.21 15.33 -11.65
CA VAL A 468 -19.91 14.82 -12.09
C VAL A 468 -18.90 15.18 -11.03
N TYR A 469 -18.12 14.20 -10.56
CA TYR A 469 -17.18 14.38 -9.45
C TYR A 469 -17.87 14.84 -8.15
N GLY A 470 -19.03 14.26 -7.84
CA GLY A 470 -19.68 14.40 -6.54
C GLY A 470 -18.93 13.66 -5.43
N PHE A 471 -19.66 13.20 -4.42
CA PHE A 471 -19.07 12.41 -3.33
C PHE A 471 -18.59 11.04 -3.82
N ASN A 472 -17.38 10.66 -3.42
CA ASN A 472 -16.80 9.36 -3.79
C ASN A 472 -17.30 8.27 -2.82
N ALA A 473 -17.34 7.02 -3.28
CA ALA A 473 -17.73 5.89 -2.42
C ALA A 473 -16.67 5.62 -1.34
N ILE A 474 -15.39 5.65 -1.71
CA ILE A 474 -14.26 5.44 -0.80
C ILE A 474 -13.24 6.56 -0.99
N GLU A 475 -12.89 7.24 0.10
CA GLU A 475 -11.91 8.33 0.13
C GLU A 475 -10.79 7.99 1.11
N MET A 476 -9.54 8.08 0.64
CA MET A 476 -8.34 7.81 1.44
C MET A 476 -7.33 8.91 1.25
N HIS A 477 -6.85 9.49 2.35
CA HIS A 477 -5.87 10.56 2.33
C HIS A 477 -4.76 10.29 3.33
N HIS A 478 -3.50 10.38 2.90
CA HIS A 478 -2.33 10.18 3.76
C HIS A 478 -2.31 8.83 4.49
N CYS A 479 -2.80 7.77 3.83
CA CYS A 479 -2.90 6.43 4.42
C CYS A 479 -1.83 5.48 3.89
N ARG A 480 -1.44 4.46 4.67
CA ARG A 480 -0.43 3.46 4.25
C ARG A 480 -0.80 2.02 4.55
N ASN A 481 -0.27 1.06 3.79
CA ASN A 481 -0.62 -0.37 3.91
C ASN A 481 -2.13 -0.60 3.81
N ILE A 482 -2.68 -0.37 2.62
CA ILE A 482 -4.10 -0.50 2.32
C ILE A 482 -4.34 -1.79 1.54
N ALA A 483 -5.27 -2.61 2.00
CA ALA A 483 -5.72 -3.81 1.30
C ALA A 483 -7.25 -3.84 1.21
N MET A 484 -7.78 -3.98 0.00
CA MET A 484 -9.20 -4.22 -0.26
C MET A 484 -9.34 -5.55 -0.99
N THR A 485 -10.18 -6.45 -0.46
CA THR A 485 -10.42 -7.77 -1.05
C THR A 485 -11.91 -7.99 -1.23
N SER A 486 -12.35 -8.29 -2.45
CA SER A 486 -13.77 -8.53 -2.76
C SER A 486 -14.66 -7.35 -2.35
N VAL A 487 -14.33 -6.15 -2.84
CA VAL A 487 -15.12 -4.94 -2.61
C VAL A 487 -15.81 -4.56 -3.92
N THR A 488 -17.13 -4.33 -3.88
CA THR A 488 -17.93 -3.94 -5.04
C THR A 488 -18.51 -2.54 -4.84
N VAL A 489 -18.33 -1.65 -5.81
CA VAL A 489 -19.02 -0.36 -5.90
C VAL A 489 -19.92 -0.39 -7.12
N HIS A 490 -21.23 -0.30 -6.91
CA HIS A 490 -22.21 -0.38 -7.98
C HIS A 490 -22.44 0.95 -8.68
N THR A 491 -22.49 2.03 -7.91
CA THR A 491 -22.50 3.42 -8.38
C THR A 491 -21.84 4.33 -7.36
N ALA A 492 -21.57 5.58 -7.75
CA ALA A 492 -21.17 6.65 -6.84
C ALA A 492 -21.45 8.01 -7.50
N PRO A 493 -21.86 9.04 -6.73
CA PRO A 493 -22.00 10.41 -7.24
C PRO A 493 -20.69 11.01 -7.80
N GLY A 494 -19.54 10.48 -7.40
CA GLY A 494 -18.22 10.78 -7.92
C GLY A 494 -17.50 9.51 -8.37
N MET A 495 -16.36 9.22 -7.73
CA MET A 495 -15.51 8.07 -8.03
C MET A 495 -15.79 6.88 -7.11
N ALA A 496 -15.42 5.67 -7.51
CA ALA A 496 -15.50 4.51 -6.63
C ALA A 496 -14.41 4.55 -5.53
N LEU A 497 -13.18 4.91 -5.89
CA LEU A 497 -12.07 5.12 -4.94
C LEU A 497 -11.25 6.35 -5.32
N MET A 498 -11.06 7.25 -4.37
CA MET A 498 -10.04 8.31 -4.44
C MET A 498 -9.00 8.05 -3.36
N ALA A 499 -7.75 7.82 -3.76
CA ALA A 499 -6.60 7.72 -2.89
C ALA A 499 -5.60 8.86 -3.15
N GLY A 500 -5.44 9.76 -2.18
CA GLY A 500 -4.54 10.90 -2.24
C GLY A 500 -3.38 10.76 -1.25
N MET A 501 -2.15 10.87 -1.72
CA MET A 501 -0.94 10.86 -0.87
C MET A 501 -0.84 9.61 0.00
N CYS A 502 -1.30 8.47 -0.53
CA CYS A 502 -1.27 7.17 0.14
C CYS A 502 -0.05 6.34 -0.30
N GLU A 503 0.26 5.28 0.45
CA GLU A 503 1.41 4.40 0.20
C GLU A 503 1.01 2.92 0.33
N ASP A 504 1.48 2.09 -0.59
CA ASP A 504 1.25 0.64 -0.62
C ASP A 504 -0.23 0.24 -0.58
N ILE A 505 -0.84 0.17 -1.76
CA ILE A 505 -2.25 -0.10 -1.99
C ILE A 505 -2.41 -1.40 -2.76
N THR A 506 -3.17 -2.35 -2.22
CA THR A 506 -3.55 -3.60 -2.89
C THR A 506 -5.06 -3.68 -3.06
N LEU A 507 -5.50 -3.84 -4.30
CA LEU A 507 -6.89 -4.09 -4.67
C LEU A 507 -6.98 -5.48 -5.32
N ASP A 508 -7.54 -6.44 -4.60
CA ASP A 508 -7.78 -7.80 -5.10
C ASP A 508 -9.27 -8.04 -5.24
N ASN A 509 -9.72 -8.42 -6.43
CA ASN A 509 -11.14 -8.60 -6.71
C ASN A 509 -11.95 -7.33 -6.39
N PHE A 510 -11.43 -6.15 -6.77
CA PHE A 510 -12.16 -4.88 -6.65
C PHE A 510 -13.07 -4.72 -7.87
N GLN A 511 -14.36 -4.53 -7.63
CA GLN A 511 -15.39 -4.59 -8.66
C GLN A 511 -16.11 -3.25 -8.76
N ILE A 512 -16.14 -2.69 -9.96
CA ILE A 512 -17.03 -1.57 -10.30
C ILE A 512 -17.97 -2.10 -11.36
N ARG A 513 -19.22 -2.34 -10.96
CA ARG A 513 -20.22 -3.01 -11.81
C ARG A 513 -21.59 -2.41 -11.55
N PRO A 514 -22.28 -1.87 -12.56
CA PRO A 514 -23.66 -1.42 -12.40
C PRO A 514 -24.53 -2.52 -11.82
N SER A 515 -25.38 -2.19 -10.85
CA SER A 515 -26.46 -3.06 -10.39
C SER A 515 -27.70 -2.87 -11.29
N HIS A 516 -28.70 -3.74 -11.16
CA HIS A 516 -30.04 -3.55 -11.76
C HIS A 516 -30.08 -3.26 -13.27
N ASN A 517 -29.12 -3.79 -14.05
CA ASN A 517 -28.97 -3.53 -15.49
C ASN A 517 -28.73 -2.07 -15.89
N ARG A 518 -28.32 -1.20 -14.95
CA ARG A 518 -27.99 0.21 -15.22
C ARG A 518 -26.92 0.35 -16.32
N LEU A 519 -27.04 1.38 -17.15
CA LEU A 519 -26.08 1.73 -18.22
C LEU A 519 -24.77 2.33 -17.67
N MET A 520 -24.79 2.85 -16.44
CA MET A 520 -23.66 3.49 -15.79
C MET A 520 -23.41 2.93 -14.40
N SER A 521 -22.14 2.91 -13.99
CA SER A 521 -21.72 2.68 -12.60
C SER A 521 -21.45 4.02 -11.91
N THR A 522 -20.21 4.46 -11.78
CA THR A 522 -19.82 5.75 -11.18
C THR A 522 -19.96 6.88 -12.19
N THR A 523 -20.29 8.10 -11.76
CA THR A 523 -20.42 9.26 -12.68
C THR A 523 -19.08 9.81 -13.16
N ALA A 524 -18.00 9.48 -12.45
CA ALA A 524 -16.61 9.85 -12.72
C ALA A 524 -15.69 8.60 -12.77
N ASP A 525 -14.39 8.78 -12.50
CA ASP A 525 -13.37 7.73 -12.50
C ASP A 525 -13.75 6.54 -11.61
N GLY A 526 -13.27 5.35 -11.95
CA GLY A 526 -13.36 4.22 -11.03
C GLY A 526 -12.41 4.39 -9.86
N THR A 527 -11.13 4.46 -10.15
CA THR A 527 -10.09 4.62 -9.14
C THR A 527 -9.13 5.73 -9.54
N MET A 528 -8.91 6.70 -8.65
CA MET A 528 -7.93 7.77 -8.84
C MET A 528 -6.89 7.74 -7.73
N PHE A 529 -5.62 7.73 -8.13
CA PHE A 529 -4.45 7.73 -7.25
C PHE A 529 -3.62 8.99 -7.50
N SER A 530 -3.71 9.95 -6.57
CA SER A 530 -3.04 11.24 -6.68
C SER A 530 -1.86 11.35 -5.72
N SER A 531 -0.66 11.56 -6.25
CA SER A 531 0.59 11.71 -5.51
C SER A 531 0.87 10.59 -4.48
N CYS A 532 0.52 9.34 -4.81
CA CYS A 532 0.80 8.16 -3.99
C CYS A 532 2.26 7.70 -4.11
N SER A 533 2.76 6.91 -3.16
CA SER A 533 4.11 6.30 -3.17
C SER A 533 4.05 4.78 -2.97
N GLY A 534 5.21 4.12 -3.00
CA GLY A 534 5.28 2.66 -2.88
C GLY A 534 4.69 1.95 -4.11
N LYS A 535 3.85 0.95 -3.90
CA LYS A 535 3.20 0.17 -4.98
C LYS A 535 1.68 0.29 -4.94
N ILE A 536 1.06 0.43 -6.12
CA ILE A 536 -0.36 0.20 -6.36
C ILE A 536 -0.48 -1.13 -7.11
N ASP A 537 -1.06 -2.14 -6.48
CA ASP A 537 -1.23 -3.49 -7.04
C ASP A 537 -2.72 -3.79 -7.21
N ILE A 538 -3.16 -3.97 -8.45
CA ILE A 538 -4.56 -4.22 -8.81
C ILE A 538 -4.66 -5.54 -9.55
N GLN A 539 -5.43 -6.47 -9.00
CA GLN A 539 -5.52 -7.82 -9.54
C GLN A 539 -6.95 -8.38 -9.51
N ASN A 540 -7.24 -9.28 -10.44
CA ASN A 540 -8.50 -10.04 -10.51
C ASN A 540 -9.76 -9.15 -10.50
N SER A 541 -9.64 -7.92 -10.99
CA SER A 541 -10.63 -6.86 -10.79
C SER A 541 -11.48 -6.63 -12.04
N HIS A 542 -12.54 -5.83 -11.91
CA HIS A 542 -13.46 -5.51 -13.01
C HIS A 542 -13.90 -4.05 -12.93
N TYR A 543 -13.75 -3.31 -14.02
CA TYR A 543 -14.05 -1.88 -14.12
C TYR A 543 -15.01 -1.62 -15.28
N GLN A 544 -16.30 -1.51 -15.00
CA GLN A 544 -17.36 -1.43 -16.02
C GLN A 544 -18.19 -0.15 -15.90
N ALA A 545 -18.52 0.43 -17.05
CA ALA A 545 -19.58 1.43 -17.27
C ALA A 545 -19.49 2.73 -16.47
N MET A 546 -18.29 3.10 -16.02
CA MET A 546 -18.08 4.37 -15.35
C MET A 546 -18.14 5.56 -16.33
N GLY A 547 -18.28 6.75 -15.76
CA GLY A 547 -18.37 8.01 -16.46
C GLY A 547 -17.02 8.72 -16.69
N ASP A 548 -15.89 8.23 -16.15
CA ASP A 548 -14.53 8.65 -16.55
C ASP A 548 -13.49 7.50 -16.50
N ASP A 549 -12.22 7.73 -16.16
CA ASP A 549 -11.19 6.70 -16.27
C ASP A 549 -11.32 5.52 -15.31
N GLY A 550 -11.00 4.32 -15.80
CA GLY A 550 -10.91 3.11 -14.95
C GLY A 550 -9.94 3.29 -13.79
N ILE A 551 -8.69 3.54 -14.15
CA ILE A 551 -7.57 3.75 -13.25
C ILE A 551 -6.86 5.02 -13.70
N ASN A 552 -6.64 5.95 -12.78
CA ASN A 552 -5.97 7.22 -13.04
C ASN A 552 -4.84 7.45 -12.03
N VAL A 553 -3.58 7.40 -12.46
CA VAL A 553 -2.40 7.51 -11.58
C VAL A 553 -1.55 8.69 -12.00
N TRP A 554 -1.37 9.67 -11.10
CA TRP A 554 -0.62 10.90 -11.39
C TRP A 554 -0.07 11.56 -10.13
N THR A 555 0.98 12.38 -10.29
CA THR A 555 1.28 13.52 -9.41
C THR A 555 1.17 14.82 -10.21
N LYS A 556 1.46 15.96 -9.60
CA LYS A 556 1.26 17.26 -10.24
C LYS A 556 2.55 17.94 -10.63
N TYR A 557 2.57 18.59 -11.79
CA TYR A 557 3.57 19.60 -12.12
C TYR A 557 3.32 20.88 -11.29
N MET A 558 4.32 21.26 -10.51
CA MET A 558 4.39 22.52 -9.77
C MET A 558 5.17 23.54 -10.59
N THR A 559 4.78 24.81 -10.58
CA THR A 559 5.52 25.88 -11.27
C THR A 559 6.61 26.43 -10.35
N ILE A 560 7.82 26.57 -10.88
CA ILE A 560 8.94 27.26 -10.22
C ILE A 560 8.64 28.76 -10.20
N ARG A 561 8.47 29.32 -9.01
CA ARG A 561 8.14 30.74 -8.76
C ARG A 561 9.37 31.59 -8.47
N ALA A 562 10.40 31.01 -7.86
CA ALA A 562 11.66 31.70 -7.58
C ALA A 562 12.82 30.71 -7.40
N ILE A 563 14.04 31.19 -7.63
CA ILE A 563 15.31 30.48 -7.38
C ILE A 563 16.15 31.36 -6.44
N PRO A 564 15.81 31.40 -5.14
CA PRO A 564 16.46 32.34 -4.20
C PRO A 564 17.94 32.03 -3.93
N ARG A 565 18.37 30.78 -4.15
CA ARG A 565 19.77 30.33 -4.00
C ARG A 565 20.09 29.25 -5.03
N PRO A 566 21.38 28.98 -5.31
CA PRO A 566 21.79 27.90 -6.21
C PRO A 566 21.30 26.51 -5.81
N ASP A 567 20.90 26.30 -4.56
CA ASP A 567 20.41 25.03 -4.01
C ASP A 567 18.94 25.07 -3.58
N GLN A 568 18.19 26.13 -3.91
CA GLN A 568 16.84 26.34 -3.38
C GLN A 568 15.85 26.82 -4.43
N LEU A 569 14.65 26.22 -4.43
CA LEU A 569 13.50 26.63 -5.24
C LEU A 569 12.31 27.05 -4.37
N VAL A 570 11.48 27.94 -4.93
CA VAL A 570 10.11 28.16 -4.48
C VAL A 570 9.16 27.60 -5.54
N ILE A 571 8.30 26.63 -5.19
CA ILE A 571 7.40 25.94 -6.13
C ILE A 571 5.94 26.00 -5.67
N ALA A 572 5.00 26.15 -6.61
CA ALA A 572 3.57 26.18 -6.30
C ALA A 572 2.72 25.68 -7.47
N ALA A 573 1.57 25.07 -7.19
CA ALA A 573 0.60 24.74 -8.23
C ALA A 573 0.02 26.02 -8.85
N ARG A 574 -0.44 25.97 -10.10
CA ARG A 574 -1.04 27.16 -10.75
C ARG A 574 -2.36 27.59 -10.09
N LYS A 575 -3.14 26.66 -9.57
CA LYS A 575 -4.48 26.91 -8.99
C LYS A 575 -4.60 26.58 -7.50
N GLY A 576 -3.58 26.91 -6.70
CA GLY A 576 -3.66 26.83 -5.23
C GLY A 576 -3.80 25.41 -4.65
N TRP A 577 -3.66 24.36 -5.47
CA TRP A 577 -3.52 22.99 -4.96
C TRP A 577 -2.24 22.91 -4.13
N ARG A 578 -2.40 22.54 -2.85
CA ARG A 578 -1.28 22.43 -1.93
C ARG A 578 -0.45 21.18 -2.24
N GLY A 579 -1.07 20.00 -2.29
CA GLY A 579 -0.36 18.75 -2.53
C GLY A 579 0.51 18.29 -1.35
N PRO A 580 1.33 17.24 -1.54
CA PRO A 580 2.27 16.79 -0.52
C PRO A 580 3.47 17.74 -0.40
N LEU A 581 3.98 17.89 0.82
CA LEU A 581 5.29 18.50 1.05
C LEU A 581 6.38 17.53 0.56
N PRO A 582 7.33 17.98 -0.29
CA PRO A 582 8.50 17.17 -0.64
C PRO A 582 9.27 16.74 0.61
N ILE A 583 9.64 15.47 0.69
CA ILE A 583 10.29 14.90 1.90
C ILE A 583 11.81 14.91 1.75
N ALA A 584 12.54 14.98 2.88
CA ALA A 584 13.99 14.78 2.87
C ALA A 584 14.36 13.43 2.24
N ASP A 585 15.46 13.42 1.48
CA ASP A 585 15.93 12.32 0.64
C ASP A 585 15.00 11.94 -0.54
N GLY A 586 13.84 12.60 -0.66
CA GLY A 586 12.97 12.51 -1.83
C GLY A 586 13.59 13.14 -3.08
N GLN A 587 13.00 12.86 -4.23
CA GLN A 587 13.48 13.29 -5.54
C GLN A 587 12.48 14.20 -6.25
N VAL A 588 12.99 15.29 -6.82
CA VAL A 588 12.22 16.23 -7.64
C VAL A 588 12.86 16.34 -9.01
N GLU A 589 12.07 16.19 -10.06
CA GLU A 589 12.46 16.47 -11.44
C GLU A 589 12.17 17.92 -11.80
N LEU A 590 13.14 18.58 -12.42
CA LEU A 590 12.99 19.90 -13.02
C LEU A 590 12.76 19.75 -14.51
N VAL A 591 11.67 20.31 -15.04
CA VAL A 591 11.13 19.98 -16.36
C VAL A 591 10.89 21.24 -17.18
N ALA A 592 11.30 21.18 -18.45
CA ALA A 592 11.05 22.22 -19.44
C ALA A 592 9.55 22.27 -19.80
N PRO A 593 8.84 23.41 -19.65
CA PRO A 593 7.41 23.47 -19.95
C PRO A 593 7.11 23.37 -21.46
N GLU A 594 8.06 23.74 -22.31
CA GLU A 594 7.89 23.73 -23.77
C GLU A 594 7.99 22.33 -24.38
N THR A 595 8.84 21.47 -23.82
CA THR A 595 9.11 20.13 -24.37
C THR A 595 8.74 18.99 -23.44
N LEU A 596 8.54 19.26 -22.14
CA LEU A 596 8.40 18.28 -21.06
C LEU A 596 9.63 17.38 -20.83
N LEU A 597 10.79 17.75 -21.36
CA LEU A 597 12.04 17.07 -21.03
C LEU A 597 12.54 17.45 -19.64
N THR A 598 13.06 16.46 -18.92
CA THR A 598 13.69 16.66 -17.62
C THR A 598 15.09 17.26 -17.80
N TYR A 599 15.34 18.40 -17.16
CA TYR A 599 16.66 19.03 -17.09
C TYR A 599 17.59 18.31 -16.11
N GLN A 600 17.06 17.99 -14.93
CA GLN A 600 17.82 17.49 -13.80
C GLN A 600 16.87 16.83 -12.80
N THR A 601 17.32 15.78 -12.13
CA THR A 601 16.69 15.22 -10.94
C THR A 601 17.52 15.65 -9.72
N LEU A 602 16.86 16.23 -8.72
CA LEU A 602 17.48 16.73 -7.49
C LEU A 602 17.00 15.95 -6.27
N THR A 603 17.87 15.79 -5.28
CA THR A 603 17.54 15.18 -3.99
C THR A 603 17.20 16.28 -2.99
N VAL A 604 16.02 16.20 -2.40
CA VAL A 604 15.53 17.15 -1.39
C VAL A 604 16.34 16.99 -0.11
N LYS A 605 16.93 18.09 0.35
CA LYS A 605 17.58 18.20 1.66
C LYS A 605 16.57 18.55 2.74
N ALA A 606 15.70 19.53 2.45
CA ALA A 606 14.64 19.98 3.32
C ALA A 606 13.57 20.73 2.51
N ALA A 607 12.32 20.67 2.94
CA ALA A 607 11.26 21.50 2.38
C ALA A 607 10.37 22.05 3.49
N GLN A 608 9.79 23.22 3.25
CA GLN A 608 8.78 23.82 4.11
C GLN A 608 7.68 24.47 3.27
N TYR A 609 6.46 24.49 3.80
CA TYR A 609 5.37 25.26 3.20
C TYR A 609 5.42 26.69 3.75
N ASP A 610 5.44 27.68 2.86
CA ASP A 610 5.28 29.09 3.18
C ASP A 610 3.81 29.51 2.94
N PRO A 611 3.01 29.72 4.01
CA PRO A 611 1.61 30.12 3.86
C PRO A 611 1.42 31.50 3.23
N SER A 612 2.39 32.41 3.38
CA SER A 612 2.31 33.78 2.86
C SER A 612 2.41 33.80 1.33
N GLN A 613 3.22 32.89 0.77
CA GLN A 613 3.41 32.72 -0.67
C GLN A 613 2.51 31.63 -1.26
N LYS A 614 1.83 30.84 -0.42
CA LYS A 614 1.09 29.63 -0.81
C LYS A 614 1.94 28.69 -1.68
N ALA A 615 3.20 28.50 -1.26
CA ALA A 615 4.23 27.81 -2.01
C ALA A 615 5.11 26.96 -1.09
N TYR A 616 5.84 26.00 -1.67
CA TYR A 616 6.90 25.29 -0.97
C TYR A 616 8.25 25.92 -1.24
N VAL A 617 9.04 26.07 -0.19
CA VAL A 617 10.47 26.38 -0.29
C VAL A 617 11.22 25.07 -0.13
N VAL A 618 11.91 24.63 -1.19
CA VAL A 618 12.60 23.34 -1.25
C VAL A 618 14.09 23.58 -1.41
N THR A 619 14.89 23.03 -0.51
CA THR A 619 16.36 23.07 -0.54
C THR A 619 16.87 21.69 -0.94
N PHE A 620 17.86 21.64 -1.82
CA PHE A 620 18.40 20.41 -2.39
C PHE A 620 19.83 20.13 -1.93
N ASN A 621 20.28 18.89 -2.08
CA ASN A 621 21.66 18.51 -1.82
C ASN A 621 22.61 18.94 -2.96
N GLN A 622 22.06 19.14 -4.16
CA GLN A 622 22.80 19.52 -5.36
C GLN A 622 22.48 20.96 -5.77
N THR A 623 23.41 21.56 -6.52
CA THR A 623 23.17 22.84 -7.21
C THR A 623 22.20 22.64 -8.38
N ILE A 624 21.26 23.58 -8.51
CA ILE A 624 20.29 23.67 -9.60
C ILE A 624 21.02 24.07 -10.89
N ALA A 625 20.79 23.33 -11.97
CA ALA A 625 21.42 23.59 -13.26
C ALA A 625 21.09 25.00 -13.80
N ASN A 626 22.09 25.69 -14.36
CA ASN A 626 21.98 27.08 -14.85
C ASN A 626 20.90 27.30 -15.92
N GLN A 627 20.47 26.24 -16.61
CA GLN A 627 19.42 26.30 -17.63
C GLN A 627 18.00 26.39 -17.06
N VAL A 628 17.80 26.05 -15.78
CA VAL A 628 16.51 26.13 -15.08
C VAL A 628 16.16 27.58 -14.81
N LYS A 629 14.93 27.98 -15.10
CA LYS A 629 14.44 29.35 -14.93
C LYS A 629 13.08 29.39 -14.22
N VAL A 630 12.74 30.57 -13.70
CA VAL A 630 11.39 30.85 -13.19
C VAL A 630 10.37 30.64 -14.31
N GLY A 631 9.27 29.95 -14.00
CA GLY A 631 8.25 29.53 -14.97
C GLY A 631 8.37 28.08 -15.41
N ASP A 632 9.54 27.45 -15.22
CA ASP A 632 9.71 26.02 -15.46
C ASP A 632 8.91 25.17 -14.44
N LEU A 633 8.92 23.85 -14.65
CA LEU A 633 8.12 22.92 -13.86
C LEU A 633 9.02 22.13 -12.90
N ALA A 634 8.45 21.74 -11.77
CA ALA A 634 9.03 20.84 -10.80
C ALA A 634 8.01 19.72 -10.49
N CYS A 635 8.45 18.48 -10.43
CA CYS A 635 7.58 17.34 -10.16
C CYS A 635 8.21 16.45 -9.07
N ASP A 636 7.49 16.21 -7.97
CA ASP A 636 7.95 15.31 -6.90
C ASP A 636 7.73 13.86 -7.31
N ILE A 637 8.80 13.23 -7.80
CA ILE A 637 8.76 11.85 -8.31
C ILE A 637 8.86 10.81 -7.19
N SER A 638 9.16 11.22 -5.96
CA SER A 638 8.96 10.34 -4.79
C SER A 638 7.47 10.11 -4.49
N ARG A 639 6.58 10.84 -5.16
CA ARG A 639 5.13 10.69 -5.12
C ARG A 639 4.57 10.10 -6.42
N LEU A 640 5.36 9.25 -7.08
CA LEU A 640 4.96 8.41 -8.20
C LEU A 640 5.02 6.94 -7.78
N ALA A 641 3.89 6.40 -7.30
CA ALA A 641 3.78 4.99 -6.98
C ALA A 641 3.98 4.12 -8.24
N LYS A 642 4.62 2.96 -8.04
CA LYS A 642 4.70 1.91 -9.07
C LYS A 642 3.31 1.34 -9.30
N LEU A 643 2.92 1.10 -10.55
CA LEU A 643 1.61 0.57 -10.90
C LEU A 643 1.71 -0.86 -11.44
N HIS A 644 1.02 -1.80 -10.82
CA HIS A 644 0.88 -3.17 -11.32
C HIS A 644 -0.60 -3.46 -11.51
N VAL A 645 -1.01 -3.81 -12.73
CA VAL A 645 -2.38 -4.19 -13.05
C VAL A 645 -2.35 -5.53 -13.76
N ARG A 646 -3.03 -6.54 -13.21
CA ARG A 646 -3.07 -7.88 -13.78
C ARG A 646 -4.45 -8.54 -13.73
N ASN A 647 -4.73 -9.42 -14.68
CA ASN A 647 -5.95 -10.24 -14.70
C ASN A 647 -7.24 -9.41 -14.53
N THR A 648 -7.29 -8.20 -15.10
CA THR A 648 -8.35 -7.22 -14.86
C THR A 648 -9.12 -6.93 -16.15
N ARG A 649 -10.44 -6.73 -16.02
CA ARG A 649 -11.34 -6.50 -17.15
C ARG A 649 -11.91 -5.09 -17.16
N PHE A 650 -11.96 -4.47 -18.33
CA PHE A 650 -12.51 -3.14 -18.56
C PHE A 650 -13.57 -3.16 -19.68
N PRO A 651 -14.80 -3.63 -19.43
CA PRO A 651 -15.85 -3.62 -20.45
C PRO A 651 -16.63 -2.31 -20.41
N GLY A 652 -16.36 -1.44 -21.37
CA GLY A 652 -17.15 -0.27 -21.74
C GLY A 652 -17.19 0.80 -20.67
N ASN A 653 -16.52 1.93 -20.90
CA ASN A 653 -16.69 3.13 -20.08
C ASN A 653 -16.40 4.38 -20.92
N ARG A 654 -16.97 5.52 -20.51
CA ARG A 654 -16.31 6.80 -20.75
C ARG A 654 -15.29 6.91 -19.63
N ALA A 655 -14.00 7.23 -19.82
CA ALA A 655 -13.33 7.63 -21.04
C ALA A 655 -12.16 6.68 -21.40
N ARG A 656 -10.99 6.76 -20.73
CA ARG A 656 -9.93 5.74 -20.87
C ARG A 656 -10.21 4.56 -19.93
N ALA A 657 -9.62 3.41 -20.18
CA ALA A 657 -9.57 2.38 -19.13
C ALA A 657 -8.45 2.66 -18.12
N ILE A 658 -7.23 2.98 -18.57
CA ILE A 658 -6.10 3.32 -17.70
C ILE A 658 -5.44 4.61 -18.21
N LEU A 659 -5.33 5.61 -17.35
CA LEU A 659 -4.55 6.83 -17.56
C LEU A 659 -3.36 6.81 -16.59
N VAL A 660 -2.14 6.80 -17.11
CA VAL A 660 -0.94 6.56 -16.29
C VAL A 660 0.18 7.58 -16.55
N SER A 661 0.63 8.19 -15.46
CA SER A 661 1.77 9.11 -15.36
C SER A 661 2.69 8.65 -14.21
N THR A 662 3.57 7.67 -14.45
CA THR A 662 4.47 7.11 -13.41
C THR A 662 5.76 6.50 -13.98
N HIS A 663 6.79 6.29 -13.14
CA HIS A 663 8.12 5.78 -13.51
C HIS A 663 8.30 4.26 -13.45
N ASP A 664 7.23 3.51 -13.23
CA ASP A 664 7.22 2.04 -13.25
C ASP A 664 5.76 1.57 -13.38
N ALA A 665 5.40 1.00 -14.52
CA ALA A 665 4.06 0.48 -14.74
C ALA A 665 4.08 -0.86 -15.49
N VAL A 666 3.43 -1.87 -14.92
CA VAL A 666 3.23 -3.18 -15.55
C VAL A 666 1.74 -3.44 -15.69
N ILE A 667 1.27 -3.57 -16.92
CA ILE A 667 -0.13 -3.85 -17.26
C ILE A 667 -0.16 -5.14 -18.08
N GLU A 668 -0.67 -6.21 -17.48
CA GLU A 668 -0.59 -7.55 -18.09
C GLU A 668 -1.85 -8.40 -17.94
N ASN A 669 -2.08 -9.29 -18.91
CA ASN A 669 -3.20 -10.24 -18.88
C ASN A 669 -4.57 -9.58 -18.65
N CYS A 670 -4.76 -8.35 -19.15
CA CYS A 670 -6.00 -7.59 -19.04
C CYS A 670 -6.81 -7.60 -20.33
N SER A 671 -8.12 -7.36 -20.23
CA SER A 671 -9.01 -7.21 -21.39
C SER A 671 -9.70 -5.85 -21.39
N PHE A 672 -9.60 -5.14 -22.50
CA PHE A 672 -10.16 -3.81 -22.74
C PHE A 672 -11.19 -3.92 -23.85
N ALA A 673 -12.41 -3.47 -23.61
CA ALA A 673 -13.46 -3.48 -24.61
C ALA A 673 -14.29 -2.19 -24.58
N ASN A 674 -14.55 -1.62 -25.76
CA ASN A 674 -15.55 -0.56 -25.96
C ASN A 674 -15.35 0.75 -25.18
N GLN A 675 -14.11 1.13 -24.84
CA GLN A 675 -13.81 2.45 -24.30
C GLN A 675 -14.20 3.55 -25.30
N THR A 676 -14.74 4.67 -24.81
CA THR A 676 -15.02 5.84 -25.66
C THR A 676 -13.76 6.65 -26.00
N LEU A 677 -12.61 6.34 -25.37
CA LEU A 677 -11.27 6.78 -25.74
C LEU A 677 -10.32 5.56 -25.84
N SER A 678 -9.10 5.67 -25.32
CA SER A 678 -8.07 4.62 -25.35
C SER A 678 -8.28 3.55 -24.27
N GLY A 679 -7.76 2.35 -24.51
CA GLY A 679 -7.59 1.36 -23.44
C GLY A 679 -6.57 1.87 -22.42
N ILE A 680 -5.31 2.04 -22.85
CA ILE A 680 -4.22 2.55 -22.01
C ILE A 680 -3.73 3.87 -22.59
N ASN A 681 -3.63 4.90 -21.75
CA ASN A 681 -3.12 6.21 -22.11
C ASN A 681 -1.93 6.56 -21.21
N ILE A 682 -0.74 6.62 -21.81
CA ILE A 682 0.50 7.05 -21.16
C ILE A 682 0.60 8.56 -21.36
N TYR A 683 0.54 9.32 -20.28
CA TYR A 683 0.16 10.72 -20.37
C TYR A 683 1.07 11.66 -19.59
N ALA A 684 1.29 12.86 -20.12
CA ALA A 684 1.91 13.98 -19.41
C ALA A 684 1.29 15.30 -19.88
N ASP A 685 0.86 16.15 -18.95
CA ASP A 685 0.15 17.38 -19.27
C ASP A 685 0.40 18.49 -18.25
N PRO A 686 1.14 19.56 -18.61
CA PRO A 686 1.40 20.69 -17.73
C PRO A 686 0.37 21.81 -17.88
N VAL A 687 -0.53 21.73 -18.87
CA VAL A 687 -1.35 22.85 -19.36
C VAL A 687 -2.75 22.82 -18.77
N ARG A 688 -3.44 21.68 -18.81
CA ARG A 688 -4.83 21.61 -18.31
C ARG A 688 -4.86 21.76 -16.79
N ASN A 689 -6.05 22.02 -16.25
CA ASN A 689 -6.24 22.24 -14.81
C ASN A 689 -5.68 21.12 -13.91
N SER A 690 -5.63 19.89 -14.43
CA SER A 690 -5.11 18.72 -13.73
C SER A 690 -3.58 18.71 -13.63
N GLN A 691 -2.86 19.34 -14.58
CA GLN A 691 -1.40 19.46 -14.59
C GLN A 691 -0.67 18.14 -14.24
N GLN A 692 -1.11 17.02 -14.83
CA GLN A 692 -0.68 15.67 -14.46
C GLN A 692 0.74 15.38 -14.99
N GLY A 693 1.63 15.03 -14.06
CA GLY A 693 3.00 14.62 -14.32
C GLY A 693 3.44 13.53 -13.34
N SER A 694 4.72 13.12 -13.32
CA SER A 694 5.73 13.40 -14.36
C SER A 694 5.42 12.58 -15.62
N SER A 695 6.26 12.68 -16.64
CA SER A 695 6.20 11.76 -17.78
C SER A 695 6.50 10.32 -17.35
N SER A 696 5.89 9.36 -18.05
CA SER A 696 6.08 7.95 -17.69
C SER A 696 7.41 7.36 -18.15
N ARG A 697 7.95 6.45 -17.33
CA ARG A 697 9.15 5.66 -17.62
C ARG A 697 8.93 4.20 -17.25
N GLN A 698 9.68 3.28 -17.87
CA GLN A 698 9.64 1.84 -17.54
C GLN A 698 8.22 1.27 -17.57
N VAL A 699 7.56 1.39 -18.72
CA VAL A 699 6.19 0.93 -18.90
C VAL A 699 6.19 -0.37 -19.70
N VAL A 700 5.61 -1.43 -19.13
CA VAL A 700 5.45 -2.74 -19.78
C VAL A 700 3.97 -3.04 -19.94
N ILE A 701 3.52 -3.19 -21.19
CA ILE A 701 2.16 -3.55 -21.57
C ILE A 701 2.22 -4.88 -22.31
N ARG A 702 1.80 -5.97 -21.68
CA ARG A 702 1.95 -7.31 -22.28
C ARG A 702 0.77 -8.26 -22.13
N ASN A 703 0.59 -9.15 -23.10
CA ASN A 703 -0.43 -10.21 -23.06
C ASN A 703 -1.86 -9.68 -22.84
N ASN A 704 -2.16 -8.46 -23.30
CA ASN A 704 -3.49 -7.87 -23.17
C ASN A 704 -4.33 -8.05 -24.43
N GLN A 705 -5.64 -7.95 -24.28
CA GLN A 705 -6.60 -7.98 -25.39
C GLN A 705 -7.36 -6.65 -25.47
N PHE A 706 -7.38 -6.04 -26.66
CA PHE A 706 -8.09 -4.79 -26.92
C PHE A 706 -9.13 -5.01 -28.02
N ASN A 707 -10.39 -4.67 -27.75
CA ASN A 707 -11.49 -4.85 -28.68
C ASN A 707 -12.37 -3.60 -28.76
N GLY A 708 -12.32 -2.88 -29.89
CA GLY A 708 -13.24 -1.77 -30.15
C GLY A 708 -13.06 -0.54 -29.26
N THR A 709 -11.82 -0.16 -28.92
CA THR A 709 -11.53 1.15 -28.33
C THR A 709 -11.78 2.24 -29.38
N ALA A 710 -12.38 3.37 -29.00
CA ALA A 710 -12.71 4.42 -29.96
C ALA A 710 -11.47 5.18 -30.46
N ALA A 711 -10.47 5.33 -29.61
CA ALA A 711 -9.16 5.87 -29.95
C ALA A 711 -8.13 4.74 -30.10
N ALA A 712 -6.86 5.10 -30.36
CA ALA A 712 -5.76 4.15 -30.24
C ALA A 712 -5.84 3.39 -28.91
N ALA A 713 -5.79 2.06 -29.01
CA ALA A 713 -5.92 1.16 -27.87
C ALA A 713 -4.83 1.41 -26.84
N ILE A 714 -3.60 1.68 -27.32
CA ILE A 714 -2.51 2.23 -26.54
C ILE A 714 -2.13 3.59 -27.13
N PHE A 715 -2.16 4.63 -26.30
CA PHE A 715 -1.89 6.01 -26.71
C PHE A 715 -0.86 6.64 -25.77
N ALA A 716 0.36 6.87 -26.25
CA ALA A 716 1.36 7.63 -25.51
C ALA A 716 1.44 9.07 -26.03
N TYR A 717 1.24 10.04 -25.15
CA TYR A 717 1.17 11.44 -25.54
C TYR A 717 1.58 12.41 -24.43
N ALA A 718 2.39 13.37 -24.85
CA ALA A 718 2.83 14.50 -24.06
C ALA A 718 2.17 15.79 -24.60
N GLN A 719 1.43 16.49 -23.74
CA GLN A 719 0.81 17.77 -24.09
C GLN A 719 1.81 18.93 -23.97
N ALA A 720 2.87 18.87 -24.77
CA ALA A 720 3.92 19.87 -24.84
C ALA A 720 3.72 20.79 -26.08
N PRO A 721 3.96 22.11 -25.97
CA PRO A 721 3.97 23.02 -27.13
C PRO A 721 4.90 22.58 -28.27
N ALA A 722 6.04 22.00 -27.93
CA ALA A 722 7.01 21.44 -28.86
C ALA A 722 7.18 19.93 -28.62
N PRO A 723 6.44 19.07 -29.34
CA PRO A 723 6.59 17.62 -29.26
C PRO A 723 8.04 17.20 -29.51
N THR A 724 8.64 16.47 -28.57
CA THR A 724 10.07 16.13 -28.60
C THR A 724 10.27 14.67 -28.16
N PRO A 725 11.15 13.89 -28.82
CA PRO A 725 11.53 12.57 -28.34
C PRO A 725 12.08 12.60 -26.91
N GLY A 726 11.82 11.55 -26.14
CA GLY A 726 12.41 11.34 -24.81
C GLY A 726 11.60 11.86 -23.63
N VAL A 727 10.37 12.36 -23.84
CA VAL A 727 9.46 12.69 -22.73
C VAL A 727 9.05 11.43 -22.00
N HIS A 728 8.47 10.47 -22.72
CA HIS A 728 8.25 9.12 -22.20
C HIS A 728 9.42 8.21 -22.56
N GLN A 729 9.80 7.29 -21.67
CA GLN A 729 11.01 6.49 -21.84
C GLN A 729 10.82 5.03 -21.48
N HIS A 730 11.52 4.14 -22.20
CA HIS A 730 11.57 2.71 -21.90
C HIS A 730 10.18 2.06 -21.85
N ILE A 731 9.52 2.03 -23.01
CA ILE A 731 8.18 1.47 -23.16
C ILE A 731 8.28 0.16 -23.93
N THR A 732 7.74 -0.91 -23.36
CA THR A 732 7.64 -2.23 -24.00
C THR A 732 6.17 -2.60 -24.20
N ILE A 733 5.79 -2.84 -25.46
CA ILE A 733 4.45 -3.30 -25.85
C ILE A 733 4.60 -4.67 -26.50
N GLN A 734 4.25 -5.73 -25.79
CA GLN A 734 4.59 -7.09 -26.17
C GLN A 734 3.41 -8.06 -26.15
N ASN A 735 3.25 -8.87 -27.20
CA ASN A 735 2.31 -10.01 -27.24
C ASN A 735 0.85 -9.61 -26.94
N ASN A 736 0.43 -8.41 -27.33
CA ASN A 736 -0.95 -7.96 -27.19
C ASN A 736 -1.75 -8.28 -28.46
N ARG A 737 -3.06 -8.47 -28.30
CA ARG A 737 -4.00 -8.68 -29.40
C ARG A 737 -4.91 -7.47 -29.55
N PHE A 738 -4.96 -6.90 -30.74
CA PHE A 738 -5.78 -5.73 -31.08
C PHE A 738 -6.82 -6.12 -32.11
N THR A 739 -8.08 -5.80 -31.84
CA THR A 739 -9.19 -6.06 -32.76
C THR A 739 -10.00 -4.79 -32.96
N ARG A 740 -10.02 -4.29 -34.21
CA ARG A 740 -10.84 -3.14 -34.59
C ARG A 740 -12.30 -3.55 -34.73
N ASN A 741 -13.21 -2.71 -34.23
CA ASN A 741 -14.65 -2.91 -34.39
C ASN A 741 -15.25 -1.82 -35.29
N THR A 742 -15.18 -2.03 -36.60
CA THR A 742 -15.61 -1.04 -37.61
C THR A 742 -17.10 -0.68 -37.53
N LYS A 743 -17.95 -1.62 -37.05
CA LYS A 743 -19.37 -1.34 -36.82
C LYS A 743 -19.56 -0.34 -35.69
N LEU A 744 -18.82 -0.51 -34.59
CA LEU A 744 -18.87 0.41 -33.46
C LEU A 744 -18.23 1.76 -33.83
N ASP A 745 -17.11 1.75 -34.57
CA ASP A 745 -16.47 2.97 -35.08
C ASP A 745 -17.48 3.82 -35.87
N ALA A 746 -18.23 3.21 -36.79
CA ALA A 746 -19.26 3.87 -37.60
C ALA A 746 -20.36 4.55 -36.75
N LEU A 747 -20.68 4.01 -35.58
CA LEU A 747 -21.62 4.62 -34.65
C LEU A 747 -21.01 5.81 -33.91
N ARG A 748 -19.69 5.85 -33.71
CA ARG A 748 -18.98 6.89 -32.93
C ARG A 748 -18.60 8.12 -33.74
N HIS A 749 -18.40 7.98 -35.06
CA HIS A 749 -17.87 9.05 -35.89
C HIS A 749 -18.80 10.27 -35.98
N ARG A 750 -18.25 11.45 -35.63
CA ARG A 750 -18.77 12.75 -36.05
C ARG A 750 -18.11 13.10 -37.38
N THR A 751 -18.88 13.30 -38.43
CA THR A 751 -18.44 13.62 -39.80
C THR A 751 -17.67 14.94 -39.96
N GLU A 752 -17.31 15.63 -38.87
CA GLU A 752 -16.63 16.94 -38.89
C GLU A 752 -15.20 16.90 -38.33
N LYS A 753 -14.69 15.75 -37.89
CA LYS A 753 -13.32 15.59 -37.34
C LYS A 753 -12.51 14.52 -38.08
N ASP A 754 -12.61 14.50 -39.40
CA ASP A 754 -11.87 13.59 -40.28
C ASP A 754 -10.33 13.75 -40.22
N ASP A 755 -9.81 14.70 -39.44
CA ASP A 755 -8.37 15.04 -39.38
C ASP A 755 -7.57 14.36 -38.25
N LEU A 756 -8.17 13.56 -37.38
CA LEU A 756 -7.41 12.91 -36.30
C LEU A 756 -7.09 11.44 -36.68
N GLN A 757 -6.02 11.24 -37.44
CA GLN A 757 -5.49 9.90 -37.77
C GLN A 757 -5.35 8.97 -36.53
N TYR A 758 -5.09 9.54 -35.36
CA TYR A 758 -4.84 8.83 -34.10
C TYR A 758 -6.03 8.04 -33.51
N TRP A 759 -7.24 8.22 -34.04
CA TRP A 759 -8.40 7.41 -33.65
C TRP A 759 -8.50 6.10 -34.41
N GLN A 760 -7.71 5.92 -35.47
CA GLN A 760 -7.79 4.74 -36.33
C GLN A 760 -6.69 3.71 -36.07
N ASN A 761 -5.63 4.10 -35.35
CA ASN A 761 -4.52 3.22 -35.05
C ASN A 761 -4.82 2.25 -33.91
N ALA A 762 -4.10 1.13 -33.84
CA ALA A 762 -4.09 0.30 -32.64
C ALA A 762 -3.14 0.90 -31.58
N ILE A 763 -1.98 1.38 -32.03
CA ILE A 763 -0.96 1.99 -31.17
C ILE A 763 -0.57 3.37 -31.72
N TYR A 764 -0.60 4.38 -30.85
CA TYR A 764 -0.01 5.69 -31.10
C TYR A 764 1.12 5.94 -30.11
N MET A 765 2.32 6.23 -30.62
CA MET A 765 3.50 6.53 -29.83
C MET A 765 4.02 7.93 -30.12
N GLY A 766 3.71 8.87 -29.23
CA GLY A 766 4.18 10.25 -29.29
C GLY A 766 5.28 10.55 -28.27
N SER A 767 6.25 11.41 -28.63
CA SER A 767 7.22 12.02 -27.68
C SER A 767 7.98 11.00 -26.82
N SER A 768 8.36 9.86 -27.41
CA SER A 768 8.90 8.71 -26.67
C SER A 768 10.31 8.31 -27.12
N SER A 769 11.08 7.71 -26.23
CA SER A 769 12.40 7.13 -26.52
C SER A 769 12.54 5.73 -25.94
N ASN A 770 13.35 4.89 -26.57
CA ASN A 770 13.58 3.49 -26.19
C ASN A 770 12.27 2.70 -26.14
N VAL A 771 11.61 2.59 -27.29
CA VAL A 771 10.29 1.94 -27.42
C VAL A 771 10.45 0.61 -28.13
N HIS A 772 10.00 -0.48 -27.51
CA HIS A 772 10.02 -1.82 -28.08
C HIS A 772 8.59 -2.30 -28.30
N ILE A 773 8.20 -2.55 -29.56
CA ILE A 773 6.88 -3.06 -29.93
C ILE A 773 7.08 -4.41 -30.61
N LEU A 774 6.75 -5.51 -29.91
CA LEU A 774 7.10 -6.84 -30.37
C LEU A 774 6.01 -7.91 -30.21
N GLY A 775 5.90 -8.80 -31.20
CA GLY A 775 5.04 -9.98 -31.11
C GLY A 775 3.54 -9.68 -30.99
N ASN A 776 3.09 -8.48 -31.35
CA ASN A 776 1.67 -8.12 -31.25
C ASN A 776 0.89 -8.59 -32.48
N GLU A 777 -0.40 -8.87 -32.29
CA GLU A 777 -1.32 -9.28 -33.35
C GLU A 777 -2.39 -8.20 -33.58
N PHE A 778 -2.51 -7.76 -34.83
CA PHE A 778 -3.48 -6.76 -35.27
C PHE A 778 -4.52 -7.42 -36.17
N SER A 779 -5.79 -7.23 -35.83
CA SER A 779 -6.92 -7.68 -36.63
C SER A 779 -7.80 -6.51 -37.02
N GLY A 780 -7.99 -6.32 -38.32
CA GLY A 780 -8.88 -5.29 -38.81
C GLY A 780 -8.29 -3.87 -38.79
N TYR A 781 -6.97 -3.68 -38.79
CA TYR A 781 -6.35 -2.36 -38.90
C TYR A 781 -5.71 -2.15 -40.27
N ASP A 782 -5.98 -0.99 -40.88
CA ASP A 782 -5.32 -0.56 -42.12
C ASP A 782 -4.06 0.27 -41.81
N ASP A 783 -4.08 1.06 -40.74
CA ASP A 783 -2.92 1.75 -40.19
C ASP A 783 -2.75 1.34 -38.73
N ALA A 784 -1.90 0.34 -38.47
CA ALA A 784 -1.86 -0.31 -37.17
C ALA A 784 -1.07 0.52 -36.14
N LEU A 785 0.02 1.16 -36.57
CA LEU A 785 0.94 1.88 -35.69
C LEU A 785 1.26 3.27 -36.24
N PHE A 786 1.17 4.28 -35.39
CA PHE A 786 1.62 5.63 -35.70
C PHE A 786 2.66 6.09 -34.68
N VAL A 787 3.82 6.52 -35.15
CA VAL A 787 4.95 6.94 -34.32
C VAL A 787 5.31 8.37 -34.66
N HIS A 788 5.20 9.25 -33.68
CA HIS A 788 5.38 10.69 -33.81
C HIS A 788 6.43 11.22 -32.83
N ALA A 789 7.33 12.07 -33.30
CA ALA A 789 8.31 12.76 -32.46
C ALA A 789 9.00 11.81 -31.47
N SER A 790 9.43 10.64 -31.94
CA SER A 790 9.99 9.58 -31.11
C SER A 790 11.29 9.02 -31.72
N ASP A 791 12.16 8.46 -30.89
CA ASP A 791 13.43 7.86 -31.32
C ASP A 791 13.68 6.49 -30.66
N SER A 792 14.69 5.78 -31.17
CA SER A 792 15.10 4.47 -30.65
C SER A 792 13.92 3.48 -30.57
N VAL A 793 13.09 3.48 -31.63
CA VAL A 793 11.90 2.62 -31.75
C VAL A 793 12.27 1.34 -32.48
N GLN A 794 11.99 0.21 -31.84
CA GLN A 794 12.19 -1.14 -32.37
C GLN A 794 10.84 -1.82 -32.55
N ILE A 795 10.57 -2.29 -33.78
CA ILE A 795 9.32 -2.97 -34.14
C ILE A 795 9.66 -4.33 -34.74
N THR A 796 9.38 -5.41 -34.00
CA THR A 796 9.80 -6.77 -34.39
C THR A 796 8.68 -7.80 -34.23
N ASP A 797 8.59 -8.78 -35.13
CA ASP A 797 7.68 -9.95 -35.01
C ASP A 797 6.19 -9.63 -34.84
N ASN A 798 5.75 -8.43 -35.20
CA ASN A 798 4.33 -8.08 -35.19
C ASN A 798 3.62 -8.66 -36.41
N GLN A 799 2.34 -8.99 -36.26
CA GLN A 799 1.52 -9.65 -37.27
C GLN A 799 0.23 -8.89 -37.52
N SER A 800 -0.21 -8.84 -38.78
CA SER A 800 -1.52 -8.32 -39.19
C SER A 800 -2.26 -9.33 -40.06
N ASP A 801 -3.57 -9.43 -39.88
CA ASP A 801 -4.47 -10.30 -40.67
C ASP A 801 -4.72 -9.78 -42.10
N ARG A 802 -4.38 -8.50 -42.36
CA ARG A 802 -4.43 -7.84 -43.67
C ARG A 802 -3.24 -6.88 -43.85
N PRO A 803 -2.99 -6.36 -45.07
CA PRO A 803 -1.99 -5.32 -45.26
C PRO A 803 -2.25 -4.12 -44.33
N ALA A 804 -1.29 -3.82 -43.46
CA ALA A 804 -1.38 -2.73 -42.49
C ALA A 804 -0.12 -1.85 -42.53
N SER A 805 -0.29 -0.53 -42.43
CA SER A 805 0.81 0.41 -42.38
C SER A 805 1.35 0.63 -40.96
N ILE A 806 2.64 0.97 -40.93
CA ILE A 806 3.34 1.57 -39.80
C ILE A 806 3.83 2.93 -40.28
N THR A 807 3.35 4.01 -39.66
CA THR A 807 3.63 5.39 -40.09
C THR A 807 4.60 6.07 -39.12
N PHE A 808 5.64 6.71 -39.68
CA PHE A 808 6.61 7.50 -38.91
C PHE A 808 6.58 8.98 -39.32
N GLU A 809 6.44 9.87 -38.35
CA GLU A 809 6.45 11.32 -38.54
C GLU A 809 7.36 12.02 -37.52
N SER A 810 8.14 13.00 -37.98
CA SER A 810 9.01 13.83 -37.12
C SER A 810 9.97 13.02 -36.22
N THR A 811 10.37 11.82 -36.67
CA THR A 811 11.31 10.93 -35.96
C THR A 811 12.75 11.18 -36.44
N PRO A 812 13.68 11.61 -35.56
CA PRO A 812 15.04 11.99 -35.95
C PRO A 812 15.93 10.79 -36.35
N SER A 813 15.64 9.58 -35.84
CA SER A 813 16.33 8.34 -36.20
C SER A 813 15.47 7.46 -37.11
N VAL A 814 16.08 6.70 -38.02
CA VAL A 814 15.38 5.65 -38.78
C VAL A 814 15.02 4.51 -37.81
N PRO A 815 13.73 4.21 -37.60
CA PRO A 815 13.30 3.09 -36.77
C PRO A 815 13.79 1.76 -37.34
N THR A 816 14.03 0.78 -36.47
CA THR A 816 14.26 -0.60 -36.91
C THR A 816 12.93 -1.33 -37.03
N CYS A 817 12.62 -1.82 -38.23
CA CYS A 817 11.34 -2.45 -38.57
C CYS A 817 11.61 -3.82 -39.20
N GLN A 818 11.31 -4.89 -38.47
CA GLN A 818 11.40 -6.28 -38.91
C GLN A 818 10.09 -7.00 -38.56
N SER A 819 9.07 -6.83 -39.40
CA SER A 819 7.74 -7.44 -39.22
C SER A 819 7.41 -8.39 -40.37
N ASN A 820 6.30 -9.13 -40.25
CA ASN A 820 5.89 -10.06 -41.31
C ASN A 820 5.52 -9.33 -42.62
N SER A 821 5.35 -10.07 -43.72
CA SER A 821 5.13 -9.48 -45.06
C SER A 821 3.86 -8.63 -45.20
N ASN A 822 2.93 -8.70 -44.23
CA ASN A 822 1.67 -7.95 -44.26
C ASN A 822 1.78 -6.59 -43.55
N MET A 823 2.92 -6.25 -42.97
CA MET A 823 3.15 -4.96 -42.33
C MET A 823 4.21 -4.16 -43.09
N ALA A 824 3.82 -2.96 -43.54
CA ALA A 824 4.68 -2.09 -44.35
C ALA A 824 5.04 -0.80 -43.60
N CYS A 825 6.33 -0.48 -43.58
CA CYS A 825 6.85 0.72 -42.92
C CYS A 825 6.91 1.90 -43.91
N HIS A 826 6.23 3.00 -43.56
CA HIS A 826 6.13 4.23 -44.37
C HIS A 826 6.64 5.45 -43.59
N LYS A 827 7.42 6.29 -44.26
CA LYS A 827 7.83 7.60 -43.73
C LYS A 827 6.89 8.67 -44.29
N ALA A 828 6.16 9.36 -43.41
CA ALA A 828 5.27 10.43 -43.84
C ALA A 828 6.08 11.66 -44.30
N SER A 829 5.61 12.36 -45.34
CA SER A 829 6.19 13.65 -45.75
C SER A 829 5.84 14.73 -44.72
N ALA A 830 6.78 15.63 -44.41
CA ALA A 830 6.67 16.69 -43.40
C ALA A 830 5.51 17.70 -43.59
N THR A 831 4.70 17.54 -44.63
CA THR A 831 3.57 18.39 -45.00
C THR A 831 2.24 18.00 -44.35
N MET A 832 2.14 16.89 -43.60
CA MET A 832 0.95 16.58 -42.77
C MET A 832 0.90 17.38 -41.45
N SER A 833 1.44 18.61 -41.43
CA SER A 833 1.42 19.50 -40.27
C SER A 833 0.04 20.16 -40.07
N ALA A 834 -1.02 19.36 -39.97
CA ALA A 834 -2.30 19.87 -39.48
C ALA A 834 -2.22 19.99 -37.95
N ALA A 835 -2.36 21.21 -37.46
CA ALA A 835 -2.23 21.63 -36.07
C ALA A 835 -2.80 20.62 -35.06
N TYR A 836 -1.91 20.04 -34.25
CA TYR A 836 -2.22 19.15 -33.14
C TYR A 836 -2.92 19.90 -32.00
N ARG A 837 -4.24 20.11 -32.11
CA ARG A 837 -5.10 20.44 -30.95
C ARG A 837 -5.91 19.20 -30.60
N ILE A 838 -5.29 18.29 -29.87
CA ILE A 838 -5.96 17.12 -29.33
C ILE A 838 -6.35 17.44 -27.87
N PHE A 839 -7.64 17.24 -27.56
CA PHE A 839 -8.32 17.51 -26.28
C PHE A 839 -8.63 18.98 -25.95
N ASP A 840 -9.70 19.49 -26.58
CA ASP A 840 -10.59 20.49 -25.98
C ASP A 840 -12.02 19.93 -25.96
N GLN A 841 -12.29 19.03 -25.00
CA GLN A 841 -13.64 18.62 -24.60
C GLN A 841 -13.68 18.39 -23.08
N ARG A 842 -13.33 19.44 -22.33
CA ARG A 842 -13.89 19.66 -20.99
C ARG A 842 -14.70 20.95 -21.03
#